data_AF-A0A2M9VAG1-F1
#
_entry.id   AF-A0A2M9VAG1-F1
#
_cell.length_a   1.000
_cell.length_b   1.000
_cell.length_c   1.000
_cell.angle_alpha   90.00
_cell.angle_beta   90.00
_cell.angle_gamma   90.00
#
_symmetry.space_group_name_H-M   'P 1'
#
loop_
_entity.id
_entity.type
_entity.pdbx_description
1 polymer ?
#
loop_
_entity_poly.entity_id
_entity_poly.type
_entity_poly.pdbx_seq_one_letter_code
_entity_poly.pdbx_strand_id
1 'polypeptide(L)'
;MKEKSQIEKNAEERQIELLSTALNEASNAGGHWLNAAGKGFPKFYPRGVAVSPFNGLFMALHSDRNGCKTNLFTLYSDAKARGTSVREHEQGVPFLFYNWNKYVHRNNPEDIISRDAYLKLDEEVQKQYKGIHNREIRTLFNIDQTTLPYVDKEEYDMVLLKDGSAVERGYSEADERRLHIRFNDFLLKMRDNLVPVRSDGSGMPHYETDRDAVYMPRQRDFGHYNDYVQEALRQIVSATGHQQRLAREGMVMKNGMGPSEDALKQERLIVEVASGIKMLELGLPARLSDKSLELVDYWNRELKENPNLVDALESDVNNALEVIHKAERGEKIEYATMRNRRQTSDMQEQLPKHFYVADEIRKHPNKEDKTIVIVIDPSSKSADVILPAGASPEVDNEVPGMNKARIGRALRREGIENVRFFNPDGAWGYRPDDTYFAQKQVSLARLKNWALEMLSTLDVTPAVKRADEIGFDQVQMIQDDKNRWALYLKPEHQSGYSIYPDKDDLNRFFSTLKQSMDNIENVRMELAHKYYALAETQPDLKVDLFSSGAQDIDLNRIQRVSVFKTKQEGTLCVATIDGKKLQPRSVTRQQWQRMWVAEDRAKYKCHLAATLFADVLRKGQTQEESAGKKQGEEDTQQQDKDKNPKQTAGEAQKAGSSLKELSIKDMPEQLYGKYEQIKEEQPEAVVLFKHGNNYYASMYDAETIANELNLPPSKERVPYDANKIILVFEHDNEETRQQIHALRAYVMDCDGMSKAQQNGPAETTDEENEQRPTMRR
;
A
#
# COMPACT_ATOMS: atom_id res chain seq x y z
N MET A 1 -14.25 7.02 -11.76
CA MET A 1 -15.39 7.64 -11.04
C MET A 1 -16.67 7.11 -11.64
N LYS A 2 -17.75 7.00 -10.87
CA LYS A 2 -19.07 6.64 -11.41
C LYS A 2 -19.65 7.87 -12.11
N GLU A 3 -20.38 7.64 -13.21
CA GLU A 3 -21.10 8.70 -13.90
C GLU A 3 -22.18 9.28 -12.97
N LYS A 4 -22.24 10.62 -12.86
CA LYS A 4 -23.22 11.32 -12.02
C LYS A 4 -24.63 11.12 -12.58
N SER A 5 -25.58 10.85 -11.71
CA SER A 5 -27.01 10.84 -12.05
C SER A 5 -27.49 12.24 -12.46
N GLN A 6 -28.61 12.34 -13.19
CA GLN A 6 -29.18 13.65 -13.55
C GLN A 6 -29.51 14.51 -12.32
N ILE A 7 -29.91 13.88 -11.21
CA ILE A 7 -30.20 14.57 -9.95
C ILE A 7 -28.92 15.17 -9.36
N GLU A 8 -27.81 14.44 -9.40
CA GLU A 8 -26.52 14.96 -8.94
C GLU A 8 -26.01 16.10 -9.82
N LYS A 9 -26.17 16.01 -11.15
CA LYS A 9 -25.79 17.09 -12.08
C LYS A 9 -26.59 18.38 -11.78
N ASN A 10 -27.91 18.27 -11.64
CA ASN A 10 -28.75 19.43 -11.32
C ASN A 10 -28.39 20.04 -9.94
N ALA A 11 -28.03 19.20 -8.96
CA ALA A 11 -27.61 19.66 -7.65
C ALA A 11 -26.27 20.42 -7.71
N GLU A 12 -25.31 19.89 -8.46
CA GLU A 12 -24.01 20.51 -8.70
C GLU A 12 -24.15 21.85 -9.44
N GLU A 13 -24.97 21.92 -10.48
CA GLU A 13 -25.26 23.19 -11.19
C GLU A 13 -25.81 24.25 -10.23
N ARG A 14 -26.72 23.87 -9.33
CA ARG A 14 -27.27 24.80 -8.32
C ARG A 14 -26.23 25.23 -7.29
N GLN A 15 -25.33 24.33 -6.90
CA GLN A 15 -24.20 24.64 -6.02
C GLN A 15 -23.26 25.63 -6.70
N ILE A 16 -22.86 25.38 -7.95
CA ILE A 16 -22.02 26.28 -8.74
C ILE A 16 -22.68 27.66 -8.85
N GLU A 17 -23.98 27.72 -9.14
CA GLU A 17 -24.72 28.98 -9.22
C GLU A 17 -24.63 29.78 -7.92
N LEU A 18 -24.91 29.15 -6.77
CA LEU A 18 -24.87 29.80 -5.46
C LEU A 18 -23.47 30.31 -5.11
N LEU A 19 -22.44 29.48 -5.29
CA LEU A 19 -21.06 29.85 -4.97
C LEU A 19 -20.54 30.92 -5.91
N SER A 20 -20.76 30.80 -7.21
CA SER A 20 -20.30 31.79 -8.19
C SER A 20 -20.99 33.14 -8.01
N THR A 21 -22.29 33.17 -7.69
CA THR A 21 -22.98 34.44 -7.38
C THR A 21 -22.34 35.11 -6.17
N ALA A 22 -22.14 34.37 -5.08
CA ALA A 22 -21.56 34.91 -3.85
C ALA A 22 -20.12 35.43 -4.04
N LEU A 23 -19.28 34.70 -4.79
CA LEU A 23 -17.92 35.13 -5.09
C LEU A 23 -17.89 36.39 -5.97
N ASN A 24 -18.77 36.50 -6.97
CA ASN A 24 -18.86 37.69 -7.83
C ASN A 24 -19.31 38.94 -7.08
N GLU A 25 -20.30 38.79 -6.20
CA GLU A 25 -20.86 39.90 -5.41
C GLU A 25 -19.89 40.39 -4.33
N ALA A 26 -18.89 39.58 -3.96
CA ALA A 26 -17.91 39.92 -2.92
C ALA A 26 -17.23 41.28 -3.18
N SER A 27 -16.84 41.57 -4.42
CA SER A 27 -16.17 42.84 -4.77
C SER A 27 -17.05 44.07 -4.45
N ASN A 28 -18.36 43.95 -4.65
CA ASN A 28 -19.33 45.01 -4.40
C ASN A 28 -19.70 45.14 -2.90
N ALA A 29 -19.44 44.11 -2.10
CA ALA A 29 -19.76 44.04 -0.68
C ALA A 29 -18.52 44.22 0.24
N GLY A 30 -17.50 44.94 -0.24
CA GLY A 30 -16.25 45.14 0.51
C GLY A 30 -15.51 43.83 0.80
N GLY A 31 -15.64 42.85 -0.09
CA GLY A 31 -15.08 41.50 0.00
C GLY A 31 -15.99 40.47 0.69
N HIS A 32 -17.08 40.88 1.33
CA HIS A 32 -17.95 39.94 2.06
C HIS A 32 -18.72 39.04 1.09
N TRP A 33 -18.60 37.72 1.27
CA TRP A 33 -19.21 36.74 0.36
C TRP A 33 -20.06 35.70 1.09
N LEU A 34 -19.97 35.60 2.42
CA LEU A 34 -20.71 34.63 3.21
C LEU A 34 -21.09 35.22 4.58
N ASN A 35 -22.33 34.98 4.99
CA ASN A 35 -22.89 35.25 6.32
C ASN A 35 -22.80 36.71 6.78
N ALA A 36 -23.04 37.67 5.89
CA ALA A 36 -23.02 39.10 6.21
C ALA A 36 -23.94 39.48 7.40
N ALA A 37 -25.04 38.74 7.59
CA ALA A 37 -26.00 38.95 8.67
C ALA A 37 -25.59 38.34 10.04
N GLY A 38 -24.49 37.58 10.12
CA GLY A 38 -24.02 36.98 11.38
C GLY A 38 -24.98 35.91 11.93
N LYS A 39 -25.53 35.07 11.05
CA LYS A 39 -26.35 33.91 11.41
C LYS A 39 -25.47 32.79 11.95
N GLY A 40 -26.03 31.92 12.79
CA GLY A 40 -25.35 30.72 13.28
C GLY A 40 -25.14 29.66 12.19
N PHE A 41 -24.35 28.62 12.48
CA PHE A 41 -24.12 27.52 11.54
C PHE A 41 -25.43 26.80 11.18
N PRO A 42 -25.64 26.41 9.90
CA PRO A 42 -26.88 25.78 9.49
C PRO A 42 -27.18 24.45 10.19
N LYS A 43 -28.47 24.21 10.44
CA LYS A 43 -28.96 22.98 11.09
C LYS A 43 -30.40 22.67 10.73
N PHE A 44 -30.82 21.43 10.99
CA PHE A 44 -32.20 21.00 10.81
C PHE A 44 -33.14 21.55 11.90
N TYR A 45 -34.33 21.98 11.50
CA TYR A 45 -35.41 22.43 12.35
C TYR A 45 -36.35 21.28 12.76
N PRO A 46 -36.88 21.23 14.00
CA PRO A 46 -36.65 22.16 15.13
C PRO A 46 -35.43 21.81 15.98
N ARG A 47 -34.94 20.57 15.86
CA ARG A 47 -33.74 20.06 16.51
C ARG A 47 -32.97 19.29 15.46
N GLY A 48 -31.69 19.60 15.28
CA GLY A 48 -30.92 19.10 14.15
C GLY A 48 -29.54 18.61 14.55
N VAL A 49 -29.12 17.52 13.89
CA VAL A 49 -27.76 17.01 13.91
C VAL A 49 -26.84 18.00 13.18
N ALA A 50 -25.55 18.02 13.53
CA ALA A 50 -24.55 18.80 12.81
C ALA A 50 -24.54 18.39 11.32
N VAL A 51 -24.55 19.37 10.43
CA VAL A 51 -24.40 19.17 8.98
C VAL A 51 -22.92 19.19 8.61
N SER A 52 -22.56 18.52 7.51
CA SER A 52 -21.18 18.60 7.01
C SER A 52 -20.83 20.04 6.60
N PRO A 53 -19.57 20.46 6.72
CA PRO A 53 -19.13 21.79 6.31
C PRO A 53 -19.57 22.21 4.90
N PHE A 54 -19.41 21.33 3.91
CA PHE A 54 -19.81 21.62 2.54
C PHE A 54 -21.33 21.81 2.38
N ASN A 55 -22.16 21.02 3.06
CA ASN A 55 -23.60 21.26 3.07
C ASN A 55 -23.95 22.58 3.77
N GLY A 56 -23.28 22.85 4.90
CA GLY A 56 -23.42 24.11 5.64
C GLY A 56 -23.12 25.33 4.77
N LEU A 57 -22.10 25.27 3.91
CA LEU A 57 -21.79 26.34 2.96
C LEU A 57 -23.00 26.67 2.07
N PHE A 58 -23.53 25.69 1.34
CA PHE A 58 -24.62 25.95 0.39
C PHE A 58 -25.94 26.29 1.08
N MET A 59 -26.20 25.72 2.25
CA MET A 59 -27.34 26.12 3.08
C MET A 59 -27.22 27.59 3.49
N ALA A 60 -26.05 28.04 3.93
CA ALA A 60 -25.83 29.44 4.30
C ALA A 60 -25.89 30.38 3.09
N LEU A 61 -25.25 30.04 1.95
CA LEU A 61 -25.33 30.82 0.72
C LEU A 61 -26.77 30.94 0.20
N HIS A 62 -27.54 29.86 0.25
CA HIS A 62 -28.97 29.89 -0.10
C HIS A 62 -29.77 30.78 0.84
N SER A 63 -29.48 30.71 2.15
CA SER A 63 -30.11 31.57 3.15
C SER A 63 -29.78 33.05 2.94
N ASP A 64 -28.53 33.38 2.64
CA ASP A 64 -28.08 34.75 2.36
C ASP A 64 -28.72 35.30 1.09
N ARG A 65 -28.70 34.53 -0.01
CA ARG A 65 -29.28 34.94 -1.30
C ARG A 65 -30.78 35.22 -1.22
N ASN A 66 -31.50 34.46 -0.38
CA ASN A 66 -32.95 34.63 -0.22
C ASN A 66 -33.32 35.59 0.93
N GLY A 67 -32.35 36.24 1.57
CA GLY A 67 -32.61 37.16 2.68
C GLY A 67 -33.26 36.50 3.89
N CYS A 68 -33.02 35.20 4.10
CA CYS A 68 -33.54 34.48 5.26
C CYS A 68 -32.86 34.97 6.54
N LYS A 69 -33.66 35.11 7.60
CA LYS A 69 -33.29 35.52 8.95
C LYS A 69 -32.60 34.41 9.73
N THR A 70 -32.88 33.16 9.40
CA THR A 70 -32.32 32.00 10.11
C THR A 70 -31.49 31.11 9.18
N ASN A 71 -30.63 30.28 9.76
CA ASN A 71 -29.98 29.16 9.06
C ASN A 71 -30.63 27.82 9.45
N LEU A 72 -31.97 27.80 9.57
CA LEU A 72 -32.73 26.63 9.97
C LEU A 72 -33.47 26.03 8.78
N PHE A 73 -33.30 24.73 8.58
CA PHE A 73 -33.77 24.06 7.37
C PHE A 73 -34.64 22.84 7.68
N THR A 74 -35.55 22.53 6.77
CA THR A 74 -36.46 21.38 6.86
C THR A 74 -36.64 20.70 5.52
N LEU A 75 -36.94 19.40 5.54
CA LEU A 75 -37.51 18.70 4.40
C LEU A 75 -38.96 19.13 4.18
N TYR A 76 -39.44 19.00 2.94
CA TYR A 76 -40.83 19.27 2.59
C TYR A 76 -41.80 18.36 3.37
N SER A 77 -41.49 17.06 3.48
CA SER A 77 -42.28 16.09 4.25
C SER A 77 -42.38 16.47 5.72
N ASP A 78 -41.28 16.94 6.30
CA ASP A 78 -41.18 17.20 7.73
C ASP A 78 -41.87 18.50 8.11
N ALA A 79 -41.83 19.51 7.23
CA ALA A 79 -42.66 20.71 7.37
C ALA A 79 -44.14 20.32 7.40
N LYS A 80 -44.59 19.52 6.42
CA LYS A 80 -45.97 19.04 6.32
C LYS A 80 -46.41 18.24 7.54
N ALA A 81 -45.53 17.38 8.05
CA ALA A 81 -45.80 16.59 9.26
C ALA A 81 -45.98 17.45 10.52
N ARG A 82 -45.40 18.66 10.55
CA ARG A 82 -45.56 19.64 11.63
C ARG A 82 -46.69 20.64 11.40
N GLY A 83 -47.52 20.45 10.37
CA GLY A 83 -48.63 21.36 10.07
C GLY A 83 -48.22 22.66 9.36
N THR A 84 -46.98 22.74 8.85
CA THR A 84 -46.54 23.85 7.99
C THR A 84 -46.33 23.38 6.55
N SER A 85 -46.35 24.29 5.59
CA SER A 85 -46.08 23.96 4.18
C SER A 85 -44.99 24.86 3.63
N VAL A 86 -44.23 24.38 2.64
CA VAL A 86 -43.38 25.26 1.83
C VAL A 86 -44.29 26.16 1.00
N ARG A 87 -43.99 27.47 0.92
CA ARG A 87 -44.79 28.42 0.14
C ARG A 87 -44.68 28.12 -1.35
N GLU A 88 -45.70 28.53 -2.11
CA GLU A 88 -45.70 28.36 -3.56
C GLU A 88 -44.49 29.04 -4.21
N HIS A 89 -43.94 28.40 -5.25
CA HIS A 89 -42.78 28.88 -6.02
C HIS A 89 -41.43 28.96 -5.29
N GLU A 90 -41.35 28.55 -4.03
CA GLU A 90 -40.08 28.47 -3.31
C GLU A 90 -39.19 27.35 -3.86
N GLN A 91 -37.92 27.66 -4.10
CA GLN A 91 -36.90 26.68 -4.48
C GLN A 91 -36.09 26.28 -3.25
N GLY A 92 -35.81 24.99 -3.12
CA GLY A 92 -34.95 24.47 -2.05
C GLY A 92 -33.46 24.46 -2.44
N VAL A 93 -32.63 24.13 -1.45
CA VAL A 93 -31.18 23.93 -1.60
C VAL A 93 -30.87 22.43 -1.67
N PRO A 94 -29.98 21.99 -2.57
CA PRO A 94 -29.50 20.61 -2.57
C PRO A 94 -28.69 20.29 -1.31
N PHE A 95 -28.91 19.10 -0.75
CA PHE A 95 -28.26 18.60 0.44
C PHE A 95 -27.71 17.20 0.18
N LEU A 96 -26.41 17.03 0.38
CA LEU A 96 -25.69 15.77 0.19
C LEU A 96 -25.85 14.91 1.44
N PHE A 97 -26.78 13.96 1.40
CA PHE A 97 -27.01 13.02 2.49
C PHE A 97 -26.19 11.74 2.28
N TYR A 98 -25.20 11.52 3.14
CA TYR A 98 -24.41 10.29 3.15
C TYR A 98 -25.11 9.24 4.01
N ASN A 99 -25.64 8.21 3.37
CA ASN A 99 -26.41 7.17 4.03
C ASN A 99 -25.49 6.02 4.51
N TRP A 100 -25.47 5.75 5.82
CA TRP A 100 -24.64 4.74 6.51
C TRP A 100 -25.39 3.43 6.76
N ASN A 101 -26.19 2.99 5.79
CA ASN A 101 -27.04 1.81 5.96
C ASN A 101 -26.34 0.48 5.67
N LYS A 102 -25.14 0.52 5.08
CA LYS A 102 -24.35 -0.67 4.72
C LYS A 102 -22.91 -0.51 5.17
N TYR A 103 -22.28 -1.60 5.57
CA TYR A 103 -20.89 -1.67 6.00
C TYR A 103 -20.21 -2.80 5.23
N VAL A 104 -19.01 -2.57 4.73
CA VAL A 104 -18.20 -3.56 4.02
C VAL A 104 -16.99 -3.94 4.86
N HIS A 105 -16.65 -5.22 4.92
CA HIS A 105 -15.43 -5.65 5.60
C HIS A 105 -14.19 -5.07 4.89
N ARG A 106 -13.27 -4.47 5.64
CA ARG A 106 -12.09 -3.75 5.11
C ARG A 106 -11.26 -4.63 4.18
N ASN A 107 -11.17 -5.91 4.53
CA ASN A 107 -10.31 -6.88 3.86
C ASN A 107 -11.12 -7.87 2.99
N ASN A 108 -12.46 -7.86 3.09
CA ASN A 108 -13.34 -8.72 2.29
C ASN A 108 -14.51 -7.90 1.69
N PRO A 109 -14.42 -7.49 0.42
CA PRO A 109 -15.41 -6.58 -0.19
C PRO A 109 -16.77 -7.24 -0.46
N GLU A 110 -16.83 -8.57 -0.47
CA GLU A 110 -18.09 -9.32 -0.70
C GLU A 110 -18.92 -9.41 0.58
N ASP A 111 -18.26 -9.22 1.72
CA ASP A 111 -18.93 -9.20 3.01
C ASP A 111 -19.48 -7.80 3.30
N ILE A 112 -20.77 -7.64 2.99
CA ILE A 112 -21.53 -6.40 3.21
C ILE A 112 -22.68 -6.67 4.16
N ILE A 113 -22.66 -6.00 5.30
CA ILE A 113 -23.69 -6.10 6.34
C ILE A 113 -24.51 -4.81 6.44
N SER A 114 -25.72 -4.93 6.99
CA SER A 114 -26.56 -3.76 7.29
C SER A 114 -26.05 -3.03 8.54
N ARG A 115 -26.47 -1.77 8.74
CA ARG A 115 -26.20 -1.02 9.98
C ARG A 115 -26.66 -1.77 11.23
N ASP A 116 -27.83 -2.39 11.19
CA ASP A 116 -28.37 -3.12 12.34
C ASP A 116 -27.56 -4.38 12.68
N ALA A 117 -26.99 -5.03 11.66
CA ALA A 117 -26.06 -6.14 11.87
C ALA A 117 -24.72 -5.63 12.42
N TYR A 118 -24.19 -4.53 11.88
CA TYR A 118 -22.94 -3.92 12.35
C TYR A 118 -22.99 -3.52 13.83
N LEU A 119 -24.08 -2.88 14.27
CA LEU A 119 -24.25 -2.46 15.66
C LEU A 119 -24.34 -3.62 16.67
N LYS A 120 -24.57 -4.85 16.19
CA LYS A 120 -24.61 -6.06 17.02
C LYS A 120 -23.26 -6.77 17.12
N LEU A 121 -22.25 -6.34 16.35
CA LEU A 121 -20.90 -6.90 16.42
C LEU A 121 -20.15 -6.37 17.65
N ASP A 122 -19.21 -7.17 18.16
CA ASP A 122 -18.26 -6.72 19.18
C ASP A 122 -17.34 -5.61 18.64
N GLU A 123 -16.83 -4.73 19.52
CA GLU A 123 -16.03 -3.56 19.12
C GLU A 123 -14.79 -3.93 18.28
N GLU A 124 -14.11 -5.04 18.58
CA GLU A 124 -12.96 -5.51 17.80
C GLU A 124 -13.34 -5.94 16.38
N VAL A 125 -14.51 -6.54 16.22
CA VAL A 125 -15.02 -6.95 14.90
C VAL A 125 -15.55 -5.73 14.14
N GLN A 126 -16.18 -4.77 14.82
CA GLN A 126 -16.62 -3.52 14.22
C GLN A 126 -15.47 -2.73 13.57
N LYS A 127 -14.25 -2.77 14.15
CA LYS A 127 -13.05 -2.13 13.57
C LYS A 127 -12.70 -2.71 12.19
N GLN A 128 -13.08 -3.96 11.92
CA GLN A 128 -12.82 -4.64 10.66
C GLN A 128 -13.80 -4.26 9.54
N TYR A 129 -14.90 -3.57 9.85
CA TYR A 129 -15.86 -3.08 8.86
C TYR A 129 -15.73 -1.56 8.65
N LYS A 130 -16.14 -1.12 7.46
CA LYS A 130 -16.17 0.29 7.04
C LYS A 130 -17.52 0.62 6.44
N GLY A 131 -18.12 1.74 6.84
CA GLY A 131 -19.37 2.22 6.24
C GLY A 131 -19.26 2.46 4.73
N ILE A 132 -20.21 1.92 3.98
CA ILE A 132 -20.41 2.24 2.56
C ILE A 132 -21.20 3.55 2.49
N HIS A 133 -20.56 4.58 1.96
CA HIS A 133 -21.14 5.90 1.84
C HIS A 133 -21.94 5.98 0.55
N ASN A 134 -23.26 5.83 0.62
CA ASN A 134 -24.14 6.11 -0.51
C ASN A 134 -24.59 7.57 -0.44
N ARG A 135 -24.19 8.38 -1.42
CA ARG A 135 -24.60 9.78 -1.54
C ARG A 135 -26.01 9.83 -2.12
N GLU A 136 -26.95 10.38 -1.34
CA GLU A 136 -28.32 10.70 -1.75
C GLU A 136 -28.47 12.23 -1.79
N ILE A 137 -29.06 12.76 -2.85
CA ILE A 137 -29.39 14.18 -2.92
C ILE A 137 -30.79 14.39 -2.34
N ARG A 138 -30.90 15.26 -1.34
CA ARG A 138 -32.17 15.73 -0.78
C ARG A 138 -32.33 17.23 -1.04
N THR A 139 -33.56 17.72 -1.01
CA THR A 139 -33.87 19.15 -1.15
C THR A 139 -34.36 19.68 0.19
N LEU A 140 -33.69 20.70 0.70
CA LEU A 140 -34.06 21.37 1.95
C LEU A 140 -34.63 22.76 1.68
N PHE A 141 -35.50 23.21 2.56
CA PHE A 141 -36.09 24.54 2.54
C PHE A 141 -35.78 25.24 3.85
N ASN A 142 -35.42 26.51 3.80
CA ASN A 142 -35.29 27.31 5.01
C ASN A 142 -36.68 27.47 5.64
N ILE A 143 -36.77 27.56 6.98
CA ILE A 143 -38.07 27.75 7.65
C ILE A 143 -38.77 29.05 7.22
N ASP A 144 -38.02 30.06 6.79
CA ASP A 144 -38.55 31.32 6.28
C ASP A 144 -39.25 31.17 4.92
N GLN A 145 -38.96 30.08 4.19
CA GLN A 145 -39.63 29.69 2.95
C GLN A 145 -40.91 28.88 3.21
N THR A 146 -41.27 28.65 4.47
CA THR A 146 -42.47 27.91 4.86
C THR A 146 -43.59 28.83 5.34
N THR A 147 -44.74 28.25 5.64
CA THR A 147 -45.85 28.96 6.27
C THR A 147 -45.68 29.12 7.78
N LEU A 148 -44.60 28.59 8.39
CA LEU A 148 -44.34 28.72 9.84
C LEU A 148 -44.47 30.17 10.35
N PRO A 149 -43.89 31.19 9.67
CA PRO A 149 -44.00 32.58 10.14
C PRO A 149 -45.43 33.13 10.24
N TYR A 150 -46.41 32.46 9.61
CA TYR A 150 -47.80 32.89 9.54
C TYR A 150 -48.74 31.96 10.32
N VAL A 151 -48.44 30.66 10.35
CA VAL A 151 -49.27 29.64 11.02
C VAL A 151 -48.98 29.59 12.52
N ASP A 152 -47.71 29.74 12.91
CA ASP A 152 -47.29 29.78 14.32
C ASP A 152 -46.24 30.88 14.51
N LYS A 153 -46.73 32.11 14.60
CA LYS A 153 -45.87 33.29 14.74
C LYS A 153 -45.12 33.31 16.07
N GLU A 154 -45.75 32.85 17.15
CA GLU A 154 -45.11 32.82 18.48
C GLU A 154 -43.92 31.86 18.49
N GLU A 155 -44.08 30.66 17.91
CA GLU A 155 -42.96 29.72 17.74
C GLU A 155 -41.85 30.32 16.87
N TYR A 156 -42.21 30.94 15.75
CA TYR A 156 -41.24 31.58 14.85
C TYR A 156 -40.46 32.72 15.53
N ASP A 157 -41.14 33.59 16.29
CA ASP A 157 -40.50 34.68 17.01
C ASP A 157 -39.54 34.15 18.10
N MET A 158 -39.91 33.07 18.81
CA MET A 158 -38.99 32.38 19.74
C MET A 158 -37.76 31.80 19.03
N VAL A 159 -37.95 31.27 17.82
CA VAL A 159 -36.85 30.74 17.00
C VAL A 159 -35.90 31.87 16.58
N LEU A 160 -36.42 33.04 16.17
CA LEU A 160 -35.59 34.19 15.79
C LEU A 160 -34.72 34.69 16.95
N LEU A 161 -35.26 34.75 18.17
CA LEU A 161 -34.50 35.17 19.37
C LEU A 161 -33.31 34.24 19.66
N LYS A 162 -33.40 32.97 19.26
CA LYS A 162 -32.37 31.96 19.54
C LYS A 162 -31.40 31.76 18.38
N ASP A 163 -31.92 31.66 17.16
CA ASP A 163 -31.24 31.14 15.98
C ASP A 163 -31.30 32.09 14.77
N GLY A 164 -31.84 33.30 14.96
CA GLY A 164 -31.85 34.37 13.95
C GLY A 164 -30.46 34.96 13.68
N SER A 165 -30.44 36.02 12.87
CA SER A 165 -29.24 36.79 12.57
C SER A 165 -28.72 37.52 13.82
N ALA A 166 -27.57 38.17 13.70
CA ALA A 166 -27.02 38.99 14.77
C ALA A 166 -28.02 40.07 15.23
N VAL A 167 -28.82 40.60 14.30
CA VAL A 167 -29.86 41.61 14.59
C VAL A 167 -31.00 40.99 15.39
N GLU A 168 -31.58 39.87 14.93
CA GLU A 168 -32.71 39.26 15.65
C GLU A 168 -32.33 38.70 17.03
N ARG A 169 -31.08 38.21 17.19
CA ARG A 169 -30.57 37.72 18.48
C ARG A 169 -30.17 38.84 19.45
N GLY A 170 -30.13 40.10 19.01
CA GLY A 170 -29.67 41.22 19.82
C GLY A 170 -28.19 41.11 20.21
N TYR A 171 -27.32 40.82 19.24
CA TYR A 171 -25.89 40.64 19.46
C TYR A 171 -25.28 41.83 20.22
N SER A 172 -24.54 41.53 21.29
CA SER A 172 -24.09 42.51 22.28
C SER A 172 -22.57 42.45 22.53
N GLU A 173 -22.02 43.44 23.24
CA GLU A 173 -20.61 43.40 23.71
C GLU A 173 -20.30 42.18 24.59
N ALA A 174 -21.30 41.59 25.25
CA ALA A 174 -21.10 40.35 26.00
C ALA A 174 -20.82 39.17 25.06
N ASP A 175 -21.42 39.16 23.88
CA ASP A 175 -21.21 38.13 22.86
C ASP A 175 -19.85 38.29 22.19
N GLU A 176 -19.39 39.53 21.95
CA GLU A 176 -18.02 39.79 21.50
C GLU A 176 -16.98 39.26 22.50
N ARG A 177 -17.15 39.54 23.79
CA ARG A 177 -16.26 38.99 24.84
C ARG A 177 -16.23 37.47 24.85
N ARG A 178 -17.40 36.82 24.71
CA ARG A 178 -17.49 35.35 24.61
C ARG A 178 -16.80 34.81 23.37
N LEU A 179 -16.94 35.48 22.23
CA LEU A 179 -16.25 35.13 20.99
C LEU A 179 -14.73 35.18 21.17
N HIS A 180 -14.20 36.24 21.79
CA HIS A 180 -12.76 36.35 22.04
C HIS A 180 -12.24 35.19 22.90
N ILE A 181 -12.96 34.84 23.97
CA ILE A 181 -12.60 33.70 24.83
C ILE A 181 -12.62 32.40 24.04
N ARG A 182 -13.69 32.16 23.27
CA ARG A 182 -13.85 30.95 22.45
C ARG A 182 -12.75 30.83 21.39
N PHE A 183 -12.41 31.93 20.72
CA PHE A 183 -11.38 31.92 19.67
C PHE A 183 -9.98 31.76 20.25
N ASN A 184 -9.70 32.35 21.42
CA ASN A 184 -8.43 32.12 22.11
C ASN A 184 -8.28 30.66 22.56
N ASP A 185 -9.34 30.03 23.08
CA ASP A 185 -9.35 28.59 23.39
C ASP A 185 -9.10 27.74 22.13
N PHE A 186 -9.74 28.12 21.01
CA PHE A 186 -9.48 27.50 19.72
C PHE A 186 -8.00 27.57 19.31
N LEU A 187 -7.37 28.76 19.38
CA LEU A 187 -5.95 28.92 19.04
C LEU A 187 -5.03 28.08 19.94
N LEU A 188 -5.34 27.98 21.24
CA LEU A 188 -4.59 27.11 22.17
C LEU A 188 -4.69 25.64 21.75
N LYS A 189 -5.89 25.17 21.41
CA LYS A 189 -6.10 23.80 20.93
C LYS A 189 -5.41 23.53 19.59
N MET A 190 -5.38 24.49 18.68
CA MET A 190 -4.63 24.36 17.43
C MET A 190 -3.13 24.26 17.68
N ARG A 191 -2.60 25.11 18.58
CA ARG A 191 -1.19 25.05 19.00
C ARG A 191 -0.81 23.70 19.60
N ASP A 192 -1.67 23.16 20.46
CA ASP A 192 -1.35 21.94 21.21
C ASP A 192 -1.56 20.67 20.38
N ASN A 193 -2.50 20.68 19.43
CA ASN A 193 -2.96 19.45 18.75
C ASN A 193 -2.76 19.42 17.22
N LEU A 194 -2.52 20.55 16.55
CA LEU A 194 -2.44 20.61 15.08
C LEU A 194 -1.14 21.22 14.55
N VAL A 195 -0.88 22.50 14.88
CA VAL A 195 0.21 23.28 14.31
C VAL A 195 0.64 24.38 15.29
N PRO A 196 1.94 24.58 15.54
CA PRO A 196 2.42 25.71 16.34
C PRO A 196 1.92 27.04 15.78
N VAL A 197 1.25 27.84 16.62
CA VAL A 197 0.86 29.22 16.31
C VAL A 197 1.80 30.16 17.07
N ARG A 198 2.60 30.93 16.34
CA ARG A 198 3.64 31.81 16.86
C ARG A 198 3.29 33.28 16.60
N SER A 199 3.75 34.15 17.50
CA SER A 199 3.73 35.59 17.24
C SER A 199 4.78 35.93 16.20
N ASP A 200 4.40 36.75 15.23
CA ASP A 200 5.30 37.27 14.22
C ASP A 200 5.69 38.72 14.51
N GLY A 201 6.95 39.07 14.22
CA GLY A 201 7.46 40.44 14.23
C GLY A 201 7.51 41.09 12.85
N SER A 202 7.33 40.30 11.77
CA SER A 202 7.41 40.78 10.37
C SER A 202 6.16 41.57 9.92
N GLY A 203 5.04 41.38 10.62
CA GLY A 203 3.80 42.10 10.40
C GLY A 203 2.83 41.47 9.40
N MET A 204 3.19 40.35 8.75
CA MET A 204 2.32 39.66 7.78
C MET A 204 2.00 38.23 8.20
N PRO A 205 0.71 37.85 8.27
CA PRO A 205 0.31 36.50 8.64
C PRO A 205 0.64 35.50 7.53
N HIS A 206 1.21 34.35 7.90
CA HIS A 206 1.59 33.31 6.96
C HIS A 206 1.76 31.94 7.64
N TYR A 207 1.48 30.88 6.89
CA TYR A 207 1.88 29.51 7.20
C TYR A 207 3.18 29.19 6.46
N GLU A 208 4.20 28.74 7.19
CA GLU A 208 5.51 28.38 6.65
C GLU A 208 5.60 26.85 6.51
N THR A 209 5.48 26.34 5.29
CA THR A 209 5.43 24.89 5.00
C THR A 209 6.65 24.14 5.54
N ASP A 210 7.85 24.67 5.38
CA ASP A 210 9.10 23.99 5.76
C ASP A 210 9.25 23.82 7.27
N ARG A 211 8.75 24.79 8.05
CA ARG A 211 8.80 24.76 9.52
C ARG A 211 7.55 24.19 10.16
N ASP A 212 6.52 23.91 9.34
CA ASP A 212 5.19 23.53 9.77
C ASP A 212 4.70 24.40 10.94
N ALA A 213 4.64 25.71 10.71
CA ALA A 213 4.25 26.68 11.73
C ALA A 213 3.44 27.83 11.15
N VAL A 214 2.46 28.29 11.91
CA VAL A 214 1.66 29.48 11.62
C VAL A 214 2.27 30.68 12.36
N TYR A 215 2.45 31.79 11.65
CA TYR A 215 2.94 33.05 12.19
C TYR A 215 1.85 34.11 12.06
N MET A 216 1.49 34.74 13.17
CA MET A 216 0.45 35.75 13.24
C MET A 216 0.96 37.05 13.88
N PRO A 217 0.69 38.23 13.28
CA PRO A 217 0.91 39.52 13.93
C PRO A 217 0.04 39.71 15.18
N ARG A 218 0.24 40.79 15.92
CA ARG A 218 -0.58 41.08 17.10
C ARG A 218 -1.98 41.44 16.64
N GLN A 219 -3.00 41.01 17.40
CA GLN A 219 -4.40 41.31 17.11
C GLN A 219 -4.66 42.81 16.83
N ARG A 220 -3.99 43.70 17.58
CA ARG A 220 -4.13 45.16 17.46
C ARG A 220 -3.56 45.75 16.16
N ASP A 221 -2.81 44.97 15.40
CA ASP A 221 -2.23 45.37 14.12
C ASP A 221 -3.26 45.19 12.98
N PHE A 222 -4.43 44.61 13.26
CA PHE A 222 -5.55 44.45 12.34
C PHE A 222 -6.62 45.53 12.57
N GLY A 223 -7.25 45.99 11.49
CA GLY A 223 -8.29 47.03 11.54
C GLY A 223 -9.53 46.60 12.31
N HIS A 224 -9.98 45.35 12.13
CA HIS A 224 -11.08 44.75 12.87
C HIS A 224 -10.71 43.39 13.43
N TYR A 225 -11.33 43.00 14.55
CA TYR A 225 -11.10 41.69 15.15
C TYR A 225 -11.44 40.53 14.20
N ASN A 226 -12.51 40.68 13.40
CA ASN A 226 -12.90 39.66 12.43
C ASN A 226 -11.84 39.45 11.35
N ASP A 227 -11.07 40.48 10.96
CA ASP A 227 -9.93 40.32 10.04
C ASP A 227 -8.84 39.46 10.67
N TYR A 228 -8.51 39.68 11.95
CA TYR A 228 -7.57 38.83 12.69
C TYR A 228 -8.03 37.38 12.77
N VAL A 229 -9.31 37.15 13.13
CA VAL A 229 -9.90 35.81 13.21
C VAL A 229 -9.85 35.11 11.86
N GLN A 230 -10.33 35.76 10.80
CA GLN A 230 -10.39 35.14 9.49
C GLN A 230 -8.99 34.82 8.95
N GLU A 231 -8.03 35.70 9.16
CA GLU A 231 -6.68 35.49 8.68
C GLU A 231 -5.96 34.37 9.44
N ALA A 232 -6.12 34.29 10.77
CA ALA A 232 -5.65 33.15 11.54
C ALA A 232 -6.26 31.83 11.03
N LEU A 233 -7.56 31.83 10.74
CA LEU A 233 -8.25 30.66 10.19
C LEU A 233 -7.70 30.27 8.81
N ARG A 234 -7.41 31.21 7.91
CA ARG A 234 -6.76 30.90 6.62
C ARG A 234 -5.44 30.17 6.82
N GLN A 235 -4.58 30.69 7.69
CA GLN A 235 -3.25 30.10 7.91
C GLN A 235 -3.33 28.71 8.56
N ILE A 236 -4.26 28.51 9.49
CA ILE A 236 -4.51 27.20 10.11
C ILE A 236 -5.08 26.21 9.09
N VAL A 237 -5.99 26.64 8.21
CA VAL A 237 -6.50 25.81 7.12
C VAL A 237 -5.40 25.45 6.13
N SER A 238 -4.51 26.38 5.77
CA SER A 238 -3.33 26.08 4.94
C SER A 238 -2.45 25.02 5.60
N ALA A 239 -2.25 25.09 6.93
CA ALA A 239 -1.49 24.06 7.65
C ALA A 239 -2.09 22.66 7.47
N THR A 240 -3.42 22.49 7.45
CA THR A 240 -4.02 21.16 7.23
C THR A 240 -3.60 20.51 5.90
N GLY A 241 -3.20 21.29 4.90
CA GLY A 241 -2.77 20.83 3.57
C GLY A 241 -1.34 20.29 3.51
N HIS A 242 -0.56 20.42 4.59
CA HIS A 242 0.84 19.96 4.65
C HIS A 242 1.01 18.49 4.22
N GLN A 243 2.19 18.17 3.66
CA GLN A 243 2.52 16.84 3.11
C GLN A 243 2.34 15.68 4.09
N GLN A 244 2.50 15.93 5.40
CA GLN A 244 2.33 14.90 6.44
C GLN A 244 0.90 14.87 7.05
N ARG A 245 -0.01 15.71 6.55
CA ARG A 245 -1.43 15.77 6.92
C ARG A 245 -2.30 15.41 5.71
N LEU A 246 -3.02 16.35 5.11
CA LEU A 246 -3.88 16.08 3.97
C LEU A 246 -3.14 16.03 2.63
N ALA A 247 -1.90 16.52 2.59
CA ALA A 247 -1.02 16.44 1.41
C ALA A 247 -1.69 16.96 0.12
N ARG A 248 -2.37 18.11 0.21
CA ARG A 248 -3.13 18.69 -0.91
C ARG A 248 -2.19 19.11 -2.03
N GLU A 249 -2.64 19.00 -3.28
CA GLU A 249 -1.79 19.18 -4.46
C GLU A 249 -1.10 20.55 -4.52
N GLY A 250 -1.79 21.62 -4.08
CA GLY A 250 -1.21 22.97 -4.01
C GLY A 250 -0.16 23.20 -2.92
N MET A 251 0.10 22.21 -2.06
CA MET A 251 1.00 22.34 -0.90
C MET A 251 2.22 21.41 -0.97
N VAL A 252 2.29 20.54 -1.99
CA VAL A 252 3.26 19.44 -2.04
C VAL A 252 4.08 19.47 -3.32
N MET A 253 5.37 19.16 -3.21
CA MET A 253 6.25 19.00 -4.36
C MET A 253 5.89 17.72 -5.10
N LYS A 254 5.80 17.74 -6.43
CA LYS A 254 5.53 16.56 -7.27
C LYS A 254 6.75 16.30 -8.14
N ASN A 255 7.38 15.13 -8.02
CA ASN A 255 8.64 14.79 -8.71
C ASN A 255 9.76 15.84 -8.54
N GLY A 256 9.87 16.45 -7.36
CA GLY A 256 10.86 17.51 -7.10
C GLY A 256 10.53 18.88 -7.73
N MET A 257 9.38 19.02 -8.41
CA MET A 257 8.87 20.32 -8.89
C MET A 257 7.83 20.87 -7.91
N GLY A 258 7.78 22.21 -7.79
CA GLY A 258 6.74 22.90 -7.03
C GLY A 258 5.33 22.62 -7.56
N PRO A 259 4.29 22.87 -6.73
CA PRO A 259 2.91 22.85 -7.19
C PRO A 259 2.72 23.70 -8.45
N SER A 260 1.87 23.25 -9.37
CA SER A 260 1.50 24.06 -10.54
C SER A 260 0.73 25.31 -10.14
N GLU A 261 0.72 26.32 -11.01
CA GLU A 261 -0.03 27.54 -10.77
C GLU A 261 -1.54 27.27 -10.54
N ASP A 262 -2.13 26.35 -11.30
CA ASP A 262 -3.52 25.93 -11.13
C ASP A 262 -3.75 25.25 -9.78
N ALA A 263 -2.83 24.39 -9.33
CA ALA A 263 -2.92 23.76 -8.01
C ALA A 263 -2.84 24.78 -6.88
N LEU A 264 -2.02 25.83 -7.02
CA LEU A 264 -1.94 26.94 -6.06
C LEU A 264 -3.26 27.75 -6.02
N LYS A 265 -3.85 28.02 -7.18
CA LYS A 265 -5.15 28.72 -7.28
C LYS A 265 -6.29 27.89 -6.68
N GLN A 266 -6.28 26.58 -6.89
CA GLN A 266 -7.25 25.66 -6.27
C GLN A 266 -7.06 25.57 -4.74
N GLU A 267 -5.82 25.47 -4.27
CA GLU A 267 -5.52 25.50 -2.82
C GLU A 267 -6.03 26.80 -2.18
N ARG A 268 -5.86 27.94 -2.86
CA ARG A 268 -6.38 29.23 -2.38
C ARG A 268 -7.91 29.24 -2.29
N LEU A 269 -8.62 28.62 -3.24
CA LEU A 269 -10.08 28.45 -3.17
C LEU A 269 -10.48 27.60 -1.96
N ILE A 270 -9.81 26.46 -1.75
CA ILE A 270 -10.06 25.57 -0.60
C ILE A 270 -9.86 26.33 0.72
N VAL A 271 -8.78 27.12 0.82
CA VAL A 271 -8.46 27.92 2.01
C VAL A 271 -9.52 28.99 2.28
N GLU A 272 -9.96 29.74 1.26
CA GLU A 272 -11.02 30.76 1.45
C GLU A 272 -12.37 30.12 1.80
N VAL A 273 -12.74 29.02 1.17
CA VAL A 273 -14.02 28.33 1.45
C VAL A 273 -14.02 27.72 2.85
N ALA A 274 -13.00 26.96 3.23
CA ALA A 274 -12.94 26.32 4.53
C ALA A 274 -12.79 27.34 5.68
N SER A 275 -11.97 28.39 5.51
CA SER A 275 -11.89 29.47 6.51
C SER A 275 -13.21 30.25 6.62
N GLY A 276 -13.91 30.49 5.50
CA GLY A 276 -15.24 31.11 5.50
C GLY A 276 -16.30 30.27 6.21
N ILE A 277 -16.30 28.95 6.01
CA ILE A 277 -17.19 28.05 6.76
C ILE A 277 -16.85 28.08 8.26
N LYS A 278 -15.57 28.16 8.63
CA LYS A 278 -15.18 28.28 10.04
C LYS A 278 -15.59 29.63 10.65
N MET A 279 -15.57 30.72 9.88
CA MET A 279 -16.18 32.00 10.28
C MET A 279 -17.69 31.85 10.53
N LEU A 280 -18.40 31.15 9.65
CA LEU A 280 -19.83 30.83 9.81
C LEU A 280 -20.11 29.99 11.07
N GLU A 281 -19.24 29.04 11.44
CA GLU A 281 -19.34 28.29 12.72
C GLU A 281 -19.18 29.16 13.97
N LEU A 282 -18.50 30.30 13.85
CA LEU A 282 -18.37 31.33 14.87
C LEU A 282 -19.52 32.36 14.83
N GLY A 283 -20.41 32.27 13.84
CA GLY A 283 -21.48 33.24 13.61
C GLY A 283 -20.99 34.56 13.02
N LEU A 284 -19.83 34.56 12.36
CA LEU A 284 -19.19 35.73 11.80
C LEU A 284 -19.35 35.80 10.27
N PRO A 285 -19.29 37.01 9.69
CA PRO A 285 -19.22 37.18 8.24
C PRO A 285 -17.83 36.81 7.72
N ALA A 286 -17.74 36.24 6.52
CA ALA A 286 -16.49 35.93 5.85
C ALA A 286 -16.24 36.88 4.67
N ARG A 287 -15.03 37.44 4.62
CA ARG A 287 -14.55 38.36 3.59
C ARG A 287 -13.43 37.74 2.78
N LEU A 288 -13.43 37.79 1.45
CA LEU A 288 -12.28 37.34 0.66
C LEU A 288 -11.06 38.22 0.94
N SER A 289 -9.87 37.63 0.92
CA SER A 289 -8.62 38.40 0.93
C SER A 289 -8.41 39.14 -0.39
N ASP A 290 -7.61 40.21 -0.38
CA ASP A 290 -7.40 41.04 -1.57
C ASP A 290 -6.82 40.24 -2.74
N LYS A 291 -5.86 39.35 -2.46
CA LYS A 291 -5.30 38.41 -3.47
C LYS A 291 -6.32 37.40 -3.98
N SER A 292 -7.32 37.05 -3.19
CA SER A 292 -8.37 36.10 -3.59
C SER A 292 -9.45 36.77 -4.44
N LEU A 293 -9.68 38.08 -4.25
CA LEU A 293 -10.57 38.85 -5.14
C LEU A 293 -10.07 38.83 -6.58
N GLU A 294 -8.75 38.87 -6.79
CA GLU A 294 -8.12 38.78 -8.12
C GLU A 294 -8.35 37.43 -8.83
N LEU A 295 -8.71 36.37 -8.07
CA LEU A 295 -8.89 35.01 -8.59
C LEU A 295 -10.36 34.64 -8.84
N VAL A 296 -11.31 35.51 -8.50
CA VAL A 296 -12.75 35.22 -8.60
C VAL A 296 -13.16 34.82 -10.03
N ASP A 297 -12.71 35.56 -11.04
CA ASP A 297 -13.02 35.27 -12.44
C ASP A 297 -12.50 33.90 -12.87
N TYR A 298 -11.28 33.56 -12.45
CA TYR A 298 -10.68 32.26 -12.70
C TYR A 298 -11.48 31.14 -12.04
N TRP A 299 -11.80 31.25 -10.74
CA TRP A 299 -12.57 30.23 -10.03
C TRP A 299 -13.96 30.04 -10.62
N ASN A 300 -14.64 31.11 -11.01
CA ASN A 300 -15.97 31.04 -11.62
C ASN A 300 -15.96 30.33 -12.98
N ARG A 301 -14.88 30.47 -13.75
CA ARG A 301 -14.68 29.69 -14.97
C ARG A 301 -14.45 28.23 -14.64
N GLU A 302 -13.49 27.93 -13.76
CA GLU A 302 -13.13 26.55 -13.42
C GLU A 302 -14.28 25.77 -12.78
N LEU A 303 -15.12 26.40 -11.95
CA LEU A 303 -16.32 25.79 -11.37
C LEU A 303 -17.32 25.31 -12.44
N LYS A 304 -17.34 25.95 -13.61
CA LYS A 304 -18.23 25.58 -14.73
C LYS A 304 -17.58 24.60 -15.70
N GLU A 305 -16.29 24.77 -15.98
CA GLU A 305 -15.58 24.03 -17.02
C GLU A 305 -14.97 22.72 -16.51
N ASN A 306 -14.58 22.64 -15.22
CA ASN A 306 -13.97 21.46 -14.63
C ASN A 306 -15.01 20.60 -13.90
N PRO A 307 -15.46 19.46 -14.48
CA PRO A 307 -16.52 18.62 -13.91
C PRO A 307 -16.14 17.92 -12.60
N ASN A 308 -14.86 17.98 -12.20
CA ASN A 308 -14.36 17.34 -10.98
C ASN A 308 -14.09 18.33 -9.85
N LEU A 309 -14.13 19.64 -10.12
CA LEU A 309 -13.71 20.65 -9.13
C LEU A 309 -14.66 20.69 -7.93
N VAL A 310 -15.97 20.56 -8.14
CA VAL A 310 -16.95 20.61 -7.03
C VAL A 310 -16.80 19.40 -6.10
N ASP A 311 -16.64 18.19 -6.64
CA ASP A 311 -16.41 16.99 -5.81
C ASP A 311 -15.06 17.05 -5.09
N ALA A 312 -14.02 17.59 -5.74
CA ALA A 312 -12.72 17.81 -5.11
C ALA A 312 -12.82 18.82 -3.97
N LEU A 313 -13.49 19.95 -4.21
CA LEU A 313 -13.75 21.00 -3.22
C LEU A 313 -14.57 20.45 -2.05
N GLU A 314 -15.60 19.64 -2.30
CA GLU A 314 -16.37 18.96 -1.27
C GLU A 314 -15.47 18.13 -0.36
N SER A 315 -14.65 17.25 -0.95
CA SER A 315 -13.74 16.38 -0.22
C SER A 315 -12.73 17.19 0.59
N ASP A 316 -12.03 18.12 -0.04
CA ASP A 316 -10.92 18.85 0.59
C ASP A 316 -11.38 19.78 1.71
N VAL A 317 -12.51 20.48 1.53
CA VAL A 317 -13.09 21.35 2.56
C VAL A 317 -13.58 20.56 3.76
N ASN A 318 -14.30 19.46 3.54
CA ASN A 318 -14.78 18.61 4.63
C ASN A 318 -13.59 18.00 5.40
N ASN A 319 -12.57 17.48 4.70
CA ASN A 319 -11.40 16.90 5.35
C ASN A 319 -10.57 17.94 6.12
N ALA A 320 -10.38 19.14 5.56
CA ALA A 320 -9.65 20.23 6.24
C ALA A 320 -10.32 20.62 7.55
N LEU A 321 -11.65 20.78 7.55
CA LEU A 321 -12.39 21.13 8.74
C LEU A 321 -12.53 19.95 9.71
N GLU A 322 -12.58 18.70 9.23
CA GLU A 322 -12.53 17.53 10.10
C GLU A 322 -11.21 17.47 10.89
N VAL A 323 -10.07 17.76 10.26
CA VAL A 323 -8.76 17.85 10.93
C VAL A 323 -8.76 18.93 12.01
N ILE A 324 -9.32 20.11 11.69
CA ILE A 324 -9.45 21.22 12.65
C ILE A 324 -10.38 20.83 13.81
N HIS A 325 -11.53 20.22 13.53
CA HIS A 325 -12.48 19.79 14.55
C HIS A 325 -11.91 18.69 15.47
N LYS A 326 -11.09 17.78 14.94
CA LYS A 326 -10.34 16.80 15.75
C LYS A 326 -9.40 17.50 16.73
N ALA A 327 -8.60 18.45 16.24
CA ALA A 327 -7.71 19.23 17.09
C ALA A 327 -8.49 20.07 18.14
N GLU A 328 -9.68 20.59 17.81
CA GLU A 328 -10.55 21.29 18.76
C GLU A 328 -11.11 20.39 19.88
N ARG A 329 -11.24 19.08 19.62
CA ARG A 329 -11.63 18.09 20.63
C ARG A 329 -10.46 17.60 21.48
N GLY A 330 -9.24 18.06 21.21
CA GLY A 330 -8.03 17.60 21.90
C GLY A 330 -7.39 16.37 21.27
N GLU A 331 -7.83 15.95 20.08
CA GLU A 331 -7.20 14.85 19.36
C GLU A 331 -5.93 15.37 18.66
N LYS A 332 -4.77 14.89 19.10
CA LYS A 332 -3.50 15.25 18.48
C LYS A 332 -3.43 14.70 17.07
N ILE A 333 -3.24 15.60 16.09
CA ILE A 333 -3.08 15.23 14.68
C ILE A 333 -1.65 14.72 14.50
N GLU A 334 -1.47 13.43 14.76
CA GLU A 334 -0.19 12.75 14.59
C GLU A 334 0.14 12.55 13.10
N TYR A 335 1.40 12.75 12.74
CA TYR A 335 1.88 12.42 11.40
C TYR A 335 1.72 10.93 11.13
N ALA A 336 1.27 10.58 9.92
CA ALA A 336 0.98 9.19 9.54
C ALA A 336 2.17 8.24 9.78
N THR A 337 3.41 8.71 9.59
CA THR A 337 4.65 7.97 9.88
C THR A 337 4.78 7.60 11.37
N MET A 338 4.50 8.53 12.27
CA MET A 338 4.62 8.30 13.71
C MET A 338 3.54 7.33 14.20
N ARG A 339 2.31 7.51 13.70
CA ARG A 339 1.18 6.62 13.98
C ARG A 339 1.47 5.19 13.53
N ASN A 340 1.93 5.02 12.28
CA ASN A 340 2.23 3.70 11.73
C ASN A 340 3.40 3.03 12.44
N ARG A 341 4.49 3.76 12.70
CA ARG A 341 5.61 3.20 13.50
C ARG A 341 5.14 2.69 14.85
N ARG A 342 4.35 3.48 15.58
CA ARG A 342 3.80 3.07 16.87
C ARG A 342 2.90 1.84 16.74
N GLN A 343 1.97 1.83 15.79
CA GLN A 343 1.11 0.67 15.54
C GLN A 343 1.93 -0.59 15.21
N THR A 344 2.94 -0.47 14.34
CA THR A 344 3.83 -1.58 14.00
C THR A 344 4.59 -2.07 15.23
N SER A 345 5.14 -1.17 16.05
CA SER A 345 5.82 -1.55 17.30
C SER A 345 4.88 -2.25 18.29
N ASP A 346 3.69 -1.69 18.54
CA ASP A 346 2.68 -2.29 19.43
C ASP A 346 2.27 -3.70 18.94
N MET A 347 2.19 -3.91 17.62
CA MET A 347 1.86 -5.21 17.03
C MET A 347 3.05 -6.18 17.03
N GLN A 348 4.28 -5.69 16.84
CA GLN A 348 5.49 -6.48 16.95
C GLN A 348 5.68 -7.03 18.36
N GLU A 349 5.33 -6.27 19.40
CA GLU A 349 5.35 -6.76 20.79
C GLU A 349 4.40 -7.95 21.03
N GLN A 350 3.35 -8.08 20.21
CA GLN A 350 2.36 -9.17 20.29
C GLN A 350 2.76 -10.41 19.48
N LEU A 351 3.81 -10.34 18.66
CA LEU A 351 4.26 -11.48 17.86
C LEU A 351 4.84 -12.60 18.76
N PRO A 352 4.77 -13.86 18.33
CA PRO A 352 5.41 -14.97 19.03
C PRO A 352 6.91 -14.73 19.20
N LYS A 353 7.36 -14.67 20.44
CA LYS A 353 8.78 -14.51 20.80
C LYS A 353 9.60 -15.75 20.43
N HIS A 354 10.83 -15.53 20.00
CA HIS A 354 11.79 -16.58 19.67
C HIS A 354 12.82 -16.71 20.80
N PHE A 355 13.18 -17.95 21.13
CA PHE A 355 14.04 -18.25 22.29
C PHE A 355 15.22 -19.15 21.90
N TYR A 356 15.66 -19.14 20.64
CA TYR A 356 16.72 -20.03 20.16
C TYR A 356 18.02 -19.84 20.92
N VAL A 357 18.38 -18.59 21.24
CA VAL A 357 19.59 -18.26 21.99
C VAL A 357 19.44 -18.71 23.45
N ALA A 358 18.29 -18.45 24.07
CA ALA A 358 18.04 -18.85 25.46
C ALA A 358 18.02 -20.39 25.62
N ASP A 359 17.40 -21.10 24.68
CA ASP A 359 17.35 -22.57 24.65
C ASP A 359 18.73 -23.19 24.42
N GLU A 360 19.60 -22.51 23.66
CA GLU A 360 20.99 -22.93 23.50
C GLU A 360 21.81 -22.65 24.76
N ILE A 361 21.74 -21.43 25.32
CA ILE A 361 22.43 -21.04 26.57
C ILE A 361 22.14 -22.03 27.70
N ARG A 362 20.90 -22.52 27.81
CA ARG A 362 20.47 -23.47 28.86
C ARG A 362 21.33 -24.75 28.92
N LYS A 363 21.94 -25.17 27.82
CA LYS A 363 22.69 -26.44 27.72
C LYS A 363 24.12 -26.38 28.26
N HIS A 364 24.67 -25.18 28.44
CA HIS A 364 26.11 -24.99 28.70
C HIS A 364 26.52 -24.94 30.18
N PRO A 365 25.73 -24.33 31.11
CA PRO A 365 26.10 -24.30 32.53
C PRO A 365 26.16 -25.71 33.13
N ASN A 366 27.30 -26.09 33.72
CA ASN A 366 27.54 -27.44 34.25
C ASN A 366 28.15 -27.40 35.66
N LYS A 367 27.62 -28.24 36.56
CA LYS A 367 28.04 -28.34 37.96
C LYS A 367 29.40 -29.01 38.15
N GLU A 368 29.72 -30.02 37.36
CA GLU A 368 30.96 -30.80 37.43
C GLU A 368 32.14 -30.02 36.83
N ASP A 369 31.95 -29.47 35.63
CA ASP A 369 32.97 -28.70 34.92
C ASP A 369 33.11 -27.25 35.44
N LYS A 370 32.20 -26.83 36.31
CA LYS A 370 32.10 -25.48 36.89
C LYS A 370 32.03 -24.39 35.82
N THR A 371 31.30 -24.69 34.74
CA THR A 371 31.05 -23.76 33.64
C THR A 371 29.80 -22.93 33.90
N ILE A 372 29.86 -21.67 33.50
CA ILE A 372 28.77 -20.69 33.60
C ILE A 372 28.67 -19.95 32.27
N VAL A 373 27.47 -19.46 31.93
CA VAL A 373 27.32 -18.55 30.78
C VAL A 373 27.21 -17.12 31.28
N ILE A 374 27.87 -16.19 30.59
CA ILE A 374 27.86 -14.77 30.89
C ILE A 374 27.36 -14.03 29.66
N VAL A 375 26.30 -13.24 29.83
CA VAL A 375 25.77 -12.34 28.81
C VAL A 375 26.11 -10.92 29.23
N ILE A 376 27.02 -10.28 28.50
CA ILE A 376 27.51 -8.93 28.78
C ILE A 376 26.83 -7.95 27.85
N ASP A 377 26.28 -6.88 28.43
CA ASP A 377 25.86 -5.68 27.72
C ASP A 377 26.91 -4.58 27.91
N PRO A 378 27.73 -4.31 26.88
CA PRO A 378 28.77 -3.28 26.96
C PRO A 378 28.21 -1.88 27.15
N SER A 379 27.00 -1.60 26.66
CA SER A 379 26.39 -0.26 26.67
C SER A 379 25.94 0.16 28.07
N SER A 380 25.31 -0.76 28.80
CA SER A 380 24.84 -0.55 30.17
C SER A 380 25.85 -0.99 31.24
N LYS A 381 26.99 -1.55 30.82
CA LYS A 381 28.00 -2.19 31.68
C LYS A 381 27.36 -3.18 32.65
N SER A 382 26.45 -4.01 32.15
CA SER A 382 25.76 -5.02 32.94
C SER A 382 26.07 -6.44 32.45
N ALA A 383 25.97 -7.42 33.35
CA ALA A 383 26.15 -8.82 33.01
C ALA A 383 25.09 -9.70 33.67
N ASP A 384 24.52 -10.60 32.89
CA ASP A 384 23.67 -11.68 33.35
C ASP A 384 24.48 -12.97 33.40
N VAL A 385 24.59 -13.56 34.59
CA VAL A 385 25.35 -14.78 34.84
C VAL A 385 24.39 -15.94 35.04
N ILE A 386 24.48 -16.93 34.16
CA ILE A 386 23.67 -18.15 34.22
C ILE A 386 24.51 -19.25 34.88
N LEU A 387 24.08 -19.63 36.08
CA LEU A 387 24.67 -20.71 36.88
C LEU A 387 23.92 -22.02 36.62
N PRO A 388 24.55 -23.20 36.80
CA PRO A 388 23.82 -24.48 36.74
C PRO A 388 22.77 -24.60 37.86
N ALA A 389 23.00 -23.98 39.02
CA ALA A 389 22.06 -23.85 40.13
C ALA A 389 22.52 -22.77 41.11
N GLY A 390 21.64 -22.33 42.02
CA GLY A 390 22.00 -21.48 43.16
C GLY A 390 21.94 -19.96 42.92
N ALA A 391 21.22 -19.51 41.88
CA ALA A 391 21.09 -18.08 41.56
C ALA A 391 20.33 -17.25 42.60
N SER A 392 19.38 -17.84 43.33
CA SER A 392 18.51 -17.13 44.29
C SER A 392 19.30 -16.32 45.33
N PRO A 393 18.98 -15.04 45.58
CA PRO A 393 19.67 -14.21 46.56
C PRO A 393 19.26 -14.51 48.01
N GLU A 394 18.10 -15.13 48.22
CA GLU A 394 17.52 -15.37 49.55
C GLU A 394 17.96 -16.71 50.17
N VAL A 395 18.43 -17.64 49.33
CA VAL A 395 18.80 -19.00 49.74
C VAL A 395 20.27 -19.23 49.45
N ASP A 396 21.03 -19.63 50.47
CA ASP A 396 22.46 -19.96 50.33
C ASP A 396 22.64 -21.42 49.92
N ASN A 397 22.37 -21.70 48.64
CA ASN A 397 22.54 -23.01 48.01
C ASN A 397 23.52 -22.94 46.81
N GLU A 398 24.56 -22.13 46.94
CA GLU A 398 25.59 -21.97 45.91
C GLU A 398 26.33 -23.29 45.63
N VAL A 399 26.66 -23.51 44.36
CA VAL A 399 27.47 -24.67 43.97
C VAL A 399 28.93 -24.47 44.45
N PRO A 400 29.54 -25.46 45.12
CA PRO A 400 30.93 -25.37 45.59
C PRO A 400 31.92 -24.99 44.47
N GLY A 401 32.53 -23.82 44.59
CA GLY A 401 33.47 -23.27 43.61
C GLY A 401 32.87 -22.21 42.67
N MET A 402 31.56 -21.96 42.71
CA MET A 402 30.85 -20.96 41.90
C MET A 402 30.12 -19.93 42.77
N ASN A 403 30.88 -19.27 43.64
CA ASN A 403 30.33 -18.29 44.57
C ASN A 403 29.96 -16.97 43.86
N LYS A 404 28.72 -16.50 44.02
CA LYS A 404 28.18 -15.32 43.32
C LYS A 404 28.97 -14.06 43.66
N ALA A 405 29.36 -13.89 44.93
CA ALA A 405 30.15 -12.74 45.36
C ALA A 405 31.58 -12.75 44.80
N ARG A 406 32.14 -13.92 44.48
CA ARG A 406 33.45 -14.03 43.78
C ARG A 406 33.29 -13.72 42.29
N ILE A 407 32.29 -14.29 41.63
CA ILE A 407 32.01 -14.04 40.21
C ILE A 407 31.70 -12.55 39.98
N GLY A 408 30.82 -11.98 40.79
CA GLY A 408 30.48 -10.55 40.71
C GLY A 408 31.68 -9.63 40.98
N ARG A 409 32.63 -10.03 41.86
CA ARG A 409 33.88 -9.27 42.05
C ARG A 409 34.82 -9.38 40.86
N ALA A 410 34.90 -10.53 40.20
CA ALA A 410 35.71 -10.71 39.00
C ALA A 410 35.18 -9.83 37.86
N LEU A 411 33.87 -9.87 37.58
CA LEU A 411 33.23 -9.03 36.56
C LEU A 411 33.37 -7.53 36.84
N ARG A 412 33.28 -7.10 38.11
CA ARG A 412 33.51 -5.69 38.47
C ARG A 412 34.94 -5.22 38.22
N ARG A 413 35.95 -6.10 38.36
CA ARG A 413 37.34 -5.74 37.98
C ARG A 413 37.50 -5.57 36.47
N GLU A 414 36.64 -6.21 35.68
CA GLU A 414 36.59 -6.11 34.21
C GLU A 414 35.71 -4.95 33.72
N GLY A 415 35.20 -4.11 34.63
CA GLY A 415 34.45 -2.89 34.28
C GLY A 415 32.93 -3.04 34.22
N ILE A 416 32.38 -4.19 34.65
CA ILE A 416 30.94 -4.40 34.75
C ILE A 416 30.41 -3.87 36.08
N GLU A 417 29.44 -2.96 36.04
CA GLU A 417 28.89 -2.30 37.22
C GLU A 417 27.76 -3.11 37.87
N ASN A 418 26.87 -3.67 37.03
CA ASN A 418 25.67 -4.39 37.47
C ASN A 418 25.73 -5.88 37.09
N VAL A 419 25.57 -6.78 38.07
CA VAL A 419 25.61 -8.23 37.84
C VAL A 419 24.35 -8.89 38.38
N ARG A 420 23.64 -9.63 37.54
CA ARG A 420 22.46 -10.43 37.91
C ARG A 420 22.75 -11.92 37.73
N PHE A 421 22.11 -12.75 38.55
CA PHE A 421 22.31 -14.19 38.52
C PHE A 421 21.01 -14.91 38.18
N PHE A 422 21.12 -15.93 37.33
CA PHE A 422 20.01 -16.74 36.85
C PHE A 422 20.38 -18.23 36.87
N ASN A 423 19.36 -19.08 36.90
CA ASN A 423 19.48 -20.50 36.65
C ASN A 423 19.16 -20.79 35.17
N PRO A 424 19.40 -22.01 34.66
CA PRO A 424 19.06 -22.37 33.28
C PRO A 424 17.54 -22.52 33.10
N ASP A 425 16.81 -22.81 34.18
CA ASP A 425 15.37 -23.00 34.22
C ASP A 425 14.76 -22.73 35.62
N GLY A 426 13.44 -22.92 35.74
CA GLY A 426 12.68 -22.70 36.97
C GLY A 426 12.31 -21.22 37.22
N ALA A 427 11.94 -20.88 38.45
CA ALA A 427 11.51 -19.52 38.82
C ALA A 427 12.61 -18.45 38.66
N TRP A 428 13.88 -18.85 38.64
CA TRP A 428 15.04 -18.01 38.33
C TRP A 428 15.62 -18.31 36.94
N GLY A 429 14.86 -18.98 36.08
CA GLY A 429 15.29 -19.43 34.76
C GLY A 429 15.58 -18.26 33.81
N TYR A 430 16.71 -18.34 33.12
CA TYR A 430 17.12 -17.34 32.13
C TYR A 430 16.43 -17.62 30.78
N ARG A 431 15.40 -16.83 30.45
CA ARG A 431 14.63 -17.01 29.20
C ARG A 431 14.21 -15.68 28.53
N PRO A 432 15.15 -14.80 28.16
CA PRO A 432 14.84 -13.63 27.34
C PRO A 432 14.62 -14.02 25.86
N ASP A 433 13.88 -13.19 25.13
CA ASP A 433 13.69 -13.32 23.67
C ASP A 433 15.01 -13.09 22.90
N ASP A 434 15.13 -13.63 21.69
CA ASP A 434 16.34 -13.56 20.87
C ASP A 434 16.77 -12.11 20.54
N THR A 435 15.83 -11.17 20.42
CA THR A 435 16.14 -9.73 20.25
C THR A 435 16.91 -9.14 21.43
N TYR A 436 16.77 -9.71 22.63
CA TYR A 436 17.50 -9.28 23.83
C TYR A 436 19.02 -9.36 23.66
N PHE A 437 19.50 -10.30 22.84
CA PHE A 437 20.93 -10.56 22.65
C PHE A 437 21.56 -9.65 21.59
N ALA A 438 20.79 -8.76 20.97
CA ALA A 438 21.32 -7.77 20.04
C ALA A 438 22.41 -6.93 20.70
N GLN A 439 23.58 -6.87 20.04
CA GLN A 439 24.77 -6.14 20.49
C GLN A 439 25.35 -6.60 21.85
N LYS A 440 24.92 -7.76 22.37
CA LYS A 440 25.46 -8.35 23.60
C LYS A 440 26.46 -9.45 23.30
N GLN A 441 27.43 -9.60 24.19
CA GLN A 441 28.41 -10.67 24.11
C GLN A 441 27.96 -11.84 24.97
N VAL A 442 27.78 -13.02 24.36
CA VAL A 442 27.44 -14.26 25.07
C VAL A 442 28.66 -15.17 25.11
N SER A 443 29.11 -15.55 26.30
CA SER A 443 30.32 -16.36 26.45
C SER A 443 30.17 -17.43 27.52
N LEU A 444 30.78 -18.57 27.26
CA LEU A 444 30.99 -19.64 28.23
C LEU A 444 32.27 -19.35 29.02
N ALA A 445 32.19 -19.39 30.34
CA ALA A 445 33.29 -19.08 31.23
C ALA A 445 33.39 -20.08 32.38
N ARG A 446 34.54 -20.09 33.06
CA ARG A 446 34.71 -20.78 34.35
C ARG A 446 35.50 -19.90 35.32
N LEU A 447 35.24 -20.06 36.61
CA LEU A 447 35.99 -19.37 37.66
C LEU A 447 37.22 -20.21 38.08
N LYS A 448 38.43 -19.75 37.76
CA LYS A 448 39.69 -20.42 38.13
C LYS A 448 40.62 -19.44 38.85
N ASN A 449 41.11 -19.81 40.04
CA ASN A 449 42.05 -18.99 40.81
C ASN A 449 41.65 -17.51 40.96
N TRP A 450 40.37 -17.23 41.25
CA TRP A 450 39.81 -15.88 41.44
C TRP A 450 39.75 -14.99 40.19
N ALA A 451 39.98 -15.57 39.01
CA ALA A 451 39.81 -14.94 37.70
C ALA A 451 38.75 -15.70 36.88
N LEU A 452 38.03 -14.96 36.03
CA LEU A 452 37.13 -15.55 35.05
C LEU A 452 37.95 -15.93 33.81
N GLU A 453 37.92 -17.21 33.48
CA GLU A 453 38.54 -17.74 32.27
C GLU A 453 37.44 -17.92 31.22
N MET A 454 37.49 -17.13 30.16
CA MET A 454 36.57 -17.21 29.02
C MET A 454 36.96 -18.39 28.15
N LEU A 455 36.07 -19.38 28.04
CA LEU A 455 36.31 -20.63 27.32
C LEU A 455 35.94 -20.50 25.85
N SER A 456 34.79 -19.89 25.55
CA SER A 456 34.33 -19.66 24.19
C SER A 456 33.27 -18.54 24.15
N THR A 457 33.09 -17.96 22.96
CA THR A 457 31.98 -17.02 22.68
C THR A 457 30.95 -17.75 21.85
N LEU A 458 29.67 -17.66 22.24
CA LEU A 458 28.56 -18.19 21.46
C LEU A 458 28.17 -17.17 20.40
N ASP A 459 28.13 -17.58 19.13
CA ASP A 459 27.64 -16.73 18.05
C ASP A 459 26.10 -16.68 18.07
N VAL A 460 25.58 -15.56 18.54
CA VAL A 460 24.13 -15.29 18.59
C VAL A 460 23.63 -14.56 17.34
N THR A 461 24.53 -14.15 16.45
CA THR A 461 24.22 -13.34 15.27
C THR A 461 23.14 -13.98 14.38
N PRO A 462 23.16 -15.29 14.09
CA PRO A 462 22.14 -15.91 13.24
C PRO A 462 20.74 -15.91 13.87
N ALA A 463 20.65 -16.07 15.19
CA ALA A 463 19.37 -16.10 15.90
C ALA A 463 18.80 -14.69 16.09
N VAL A 464 19.65 -13.71 16.42
CA VAL A 464 19.25 -12.30 16.52
C VAL A 464 18.80 -11.77 15.15
N LYS A 465 19.53 -12.05 14.05
CA LYS A 465 19.12 -11.64 12.70
C LYS A 465 17.73 -12.18 12.31
N ARG A 466 17.44 -13.44 12.63
CA ARG A 466 16.11 -14.03 12.38
C ARG A 466 14.99 -13.38 13.21
N ALA A 467 15.33 -12.84 14.38
CA ALA A 467 14.36 -12.19 15.27
C ALA A 467 14.17 -10.70 14.97
N ASP A 468 15.20 -10.03 14.43
CA ASP A 468 15.25 -8.56 14.29
C ASP A 468 14.93 -8.07 12.85
N GLU A 469 15.19 -8.89 11.82
CA GLU A 469 14.99 -8.50 10.42
C GLU A 469 14.03 -9.46 9.71
N ILE A 470 12.75 -9.13 9.68
CA ILE A 470 11.87 -9.66 8.62
C ILE A 470 12.25 -8.92 7.34
N GLY A 471 13.17 -9.48 6.58
CA GLY A 471 13.49 -9.04 5.23
C GLY A 471 12.33 -9.36 4.27
N PHE A 472 12.23 -8.58 3.19
CA PHE A 472 11.27 -8.81 2.13
C PHE A 472 12.00 -8.94 0.80
N ASP A 473 11.87 -10.11 0.15
CA ASP A 473 12.32 -10.34 -1.23
C ASP A 473 11.63 -9.37 -2.20
N GLN A 474 10.35 -9.08 -1.95
CA GLN A 474 9.55 -8.22 -2.81
C GLN A 474 8.41 -7.56 -2.03
N VAL A 475 8.28 -6.25 -2.20
CA VAL A 475 7.13 -5.47 -1.74
C VAL A 475 6.60 -4.67 -2.91
N GLN A 476 5.32 -4.80 -3.24
CA GLN A 476 4.76 -4.07 -4.38
C GLN A 476 3.27 -3.77 -4.25
N MET A 477 2.87 -2.57 -4.63
CA MET A 477 1.45 -2.22 -4.76
C MET A 477 0.91 -2.73 -6.10
N ILE A 478 -0.04 -3.66 -6.08
CA ILE A 478 -0.64 -4.31 -7.26
C ILE A 478 -2.17 -4.15 -7.27
N GLN A 479 -2.79 -4.30 -8.44
CA GLN A 479 -4.25 -4.22 -8.58
C GLN A 479 -4.88 -5.61 -8.82
N ASP A 480 -6.03 -5.84 -8.20
CA ASP A 480 -6.88 -6.98 -8.50
C ASP A 480 -7.73 -6.77 -9.79
N ASP A 481 -8.52 -7.78 -10.16
CA ASP A 481 -9.41 -7.73 -11.33
C ASP A 481 -10.53 -6.67 -11.23
N LYS A 482 -10.80 -6.15 -10.02
CA LYS A 482 -11.78 -5.10 -9.75
C LYS A 482 -11.13 -3.71 -9.63
N ASN A 483 -9.86 -3.57 -10.00
CA ASN A 483 -9.04 -2.36 -9.88
C ASN A 483 -8.82 -1.88 -8.44
N ARG A 484 -8.92 -2.78 -7.45
CA ARG A 484 -8.59 -2.48 -6.06
C ARG A 484 -7.10 -2.68 -5.83
N TRP A 485 -6.50 -1.78 -5.07
CA TRP A 485 -5.08 -1.85 -4.73
C TRP A 485 -4.85 -2.77 -3.54
N ALA A 486 -3.90 -3.68 -3.68
CA ALA A 486 -3.39 -4.55 -2.64
C ALA A 486 -1.87 -4.38 -2.53
N LEU A 487 -1.35 -4.44 -1.31
CA LEU A 487 0.08 -4.53 -1.04
C LEU A 487 0.49 -6.01 -1.07
N TYR A 488 1.27 -6.37 -2.07
CA TYR A 488 1.93 -7.67 -2.16
C TYR A 488 3.19 -7.67 -1.30
N LEU A 489 3.31 -8.69 -0.45
CA LEU A 489 4.41 -8.92 0.47
C LEU A 489 4.98 -10.31 0.20
N LYS A 490 6.29 -10.38 -0.06
CA LYS A 490 7.05 -11.62 -0.09
C LYS A 490 8.15 -11.55 0.98
N PRO A 491 7.89 -12.05 2.19
CA PRO A 491 8.91 -12.16 3.23
C PRO A 491 10.00 -13.13 2.81
N GLU A 492 11.23 -12.88 3.25
CA GLU A 492 12.33 -13.82 3.02
C GLU A 492 11.98 -15.22 3.57
N HIS A 493 12.24 -16.25 2.75
CA HIS A 493 11.97 -17.66 3.08
C HIS A 493 10.49 -18.04 3.29
N GLN A 494 9.54 -17.19 2.93
CA GLN A 494 8.10 -17.48 2.98
C GLN A 494 7.43 -17.27 1.62
N SER A 495 6.24 -17.87 1.43
CA SER A 495 5.42 -17.61 0.25
C SER A 495 4.81 -16.21 0.30
N GLY A 496 4.79 -15.53 -0.83
CA GLY A 496 4.18 -14.21 -0.94
C GLY A 496 2.66 -14.24 -0.85
N TYR A 497 2.09 -13.16 -0.32
CA TYR A 497 0.65 -12.95 -0.19
C TYR A 497 0.31 -11.47 -0.39
N SER A 498 -0.97 -11.16 -0.63
CA SER A 498 -1.44 -9.77 -0.77
C SER A 498 -2.32 -9.38 0.40
N ILE A 499 -2.31 -8.11 0.78
CA ILE A 499 -3.22 -7.53 1.78
C ILE A 499 -3.82 -6.25 1.21
N TYR A 500 -5.09 -5.98 1.49
CA TYR A 500 -5.73 -4.70 1.14
C TYR A 500 -5.41 -3.64 2.21
N PRO A 501 -4.59 -2.62 1.90
CA PRO A 501 -4.26 -1.60 2.89
C PRO A 501 -5.46 -0.70 3.20
N ASP A 502 -5.44 -0.12 4.39
CA ASP A 502 -6.37 0.93 4.78
C ASP A 502 -6.25 2.15 3.86
N LYS A 503 -7.37 2.89 3.71
CA LYS A 503 -7.46 4.05 2.80
C LYS A 503 -6.39 5.10 3.10
N ASP A 504 -6.09 5.36 4.37
CA ASP A 504 -5.12 6.38 4.78
C ASP A 504 -3.69 5.97 4.36
N ASP A 505 -3.32 4.70 4.55
CA ASP A 505 -2.02 4.16 4.15
C ASP A 505 -1.87 4.11 2.63
N LEU A 506 -2.93 3.73 1.93
CA LEU A 506 -3.00 3.74 0.47
C LEU A 506 -2.84 5.17 -0.07
N ASN A 507 -3.57 6.13 0.51
CA ASN A 507 -3.44 7.54 0.15
C ASN A 507 -2.02 8.05 0.41
N ARG A 508 -1.41 7.71 1.55
CA ARG A 508 -0.03 8.06 1.89
C ARG A 508 0.98 7.46 0.92
N PHE A 509 0.82 6.20 0.54
CA PHE A 509 1.69 5.54 -0.42
C PHE A 509 1.65 6.27 -1.77
N PHE A 510 0.45 6.54 -2.29
CA PHE A 510 0.31 7.21 -3.58
C PHE A 510 0.63 8.71 -3.55
N SER A 511 0.40 9.40 -2.43
CA SER A 511 0.84 10.78 -2.26
C SER A 511 2.36 10.84 -2.25
N THR A 512 3.03 9.97 -1.48
CA THR A 512 4.50 9.89 -1.44
C THR A 512 5.07 9.48 -2.80
N LEU A 513 4.47 8.51 -3.48
CA LEU A 513 4.90 8.07 -4.83
C LEU A 513 4.86 9.20 -5.84
N LYS A 514 3.85 10.08 -5.76
CA LYS A 514 3.74 11.27 -6.61
C LYS A 514 4.74 12.37 -6.20
N GLN A 515 5.11 12.44 -4.93
CA GLN A 515 5.82 13.57 -4.34
C GLN A 515 7.34 13.39 -4.32
N SER A 516 7.82 12.23 -3.88
CA SER A 516 9.24 11.93 -3.67
C SER A 516 9.51 10.45 -3.94
N MET A 517 10.18 10.19 -5.08
CA MET A 517 10.62 8.84 -5.43
C MET A 517 11.71 8.31 -4.48
N ASP A 518 12.44 9.18 -3.78
CA ASP A 518 13.47 8.75 -2.83
C ASP A 518 12.87 8.29 -1.49
N ASN A 519 11.74 8.87 -1.08
CA ASN A 519 11.07 8.49 0.17
C ASN A 519 10.04 7.36 0.02
N ILE A 520 9.69 6.98 -1.21
CA ILE A 520 8.70 5.93 -1.44
C ILE A 520 9.16 4.56 -0.92
N GLU A 521 10.45 4.27 -0.95
CA GLU A 521 10.98 3.00 -0.46
C GLU A 521 10.80 2.91 1.06
N ASN A 522 11.07 4.00 1.78
CA ASN A 522 10.86 4.07 3.22
C ASN A 522 9.39 3.84 3.59
N VAL A 523 8.46 4.50 2.88
CA VAL A 523 7.02 4.30 3.11
C VAL A 523 6.60 2.88 2.74
N ARG A 524 7.13 2.32 1.65
CA ARG A 524 6.84 0.96 1.21
C ARG A 524 7.26 -0.06 2.27
N MET A 525 8.48 0.03 2.78
CA MET A 525 9.00 -0.87 3.80
C MET A 525 8.28 -0.69 5.13
N GLU A 526 7.94 0.54 5.52
CA GLU A 526 7.14 0.80 6.73
C GLU A 526 5.76 0.14 6.65
N LEU A 527 5.08 0.26 5.50
CA LEU A 527 3.82 -0.44 5.28
C LEU A 527 4.01 -1.96 5.23
N ALA A 528 5.12 -2.46 4.66
CA ALA A 528 5.42 -3.88 4.62
C ALA A 528 5.50 -4.49 6.02
N HIS A 529 6.27 -3.88 6.93
CA HIS A 529 6.37 -4.35 8.31
C HIS A 529 5.02 -4.26 9.05
N LYS A 530 4.27 -3.17 8.87
CA LYS A 530 2.95 -2.99 9.47
C LYS A 530 2.00 -4.11 9.06
N TYR A 531 1.85 -4.34 7.75
CA TYR A 531 0.89 -5.31 7.23
C TYR A 531 1.37 -6.75 7.39
N TYR A 532 2.68 -7.00 7.44
CA TYR A 532 3.21 -8.31 7.83
C TYR A 532 2.82 -8.66 9.28
N ALA A 533 3.08 -7.76 10.23
CA ALA A 533 2.69 -7.97 11.62
C ALA A 533 1.17 -8.15 11.77
N LEU A 534 0.38 -7.43 10.96
CA LEU A 534 -1.08 -7.59 10.92
C LEU A 534 -1.49 -8.98 10.41
N ALA A 535 -0.82 -9.48 9.38
CA ALA A 535 -1.12 -10.77 8.78
C ALA A 535 -0.80 -11.95 9.71
N GLU A 536 0.23 -11.81 10.55
CA GLU A 536 0.63 -12.84 11.50
C GLU A 536 -0.33 -12.93 12.69
N THR A 537 -0.91 -11.80 13.10
CA THR A 537 -1.96 -11.78 14.13
C THR A 537 -3.35 -12.12 13.58
N GLN A 538 -3.60 -11.85 12.29
CA GLN A 538 -4.87 -12.12 11.59
C GLN A 538 -4.62 -12.76 10.22
N PRO A 539 -4.45 -14.10 10.16
CA PRO A 539 -4.14 -14.81 8.92
C PRO A 539 -5.21 -14.68 7.82
N ASP A 540 -6.48 -14.47 8.21
CA ASP A 540 -7.62 -14.31 7.28
C ASP A 540 -7.50 -13.08 6.38
N LEU A 541 -6.59 -12.16 6.69
CA LEU A 541 -6.32 -10.98 5.86
C LEU A 541 -5.46 -11.28 4.63
N LYS A 542 -4.80 -12.45 4.60
CA LYS A 542 -3.95 -12.87 3.49
C LYS A 542 -4.83 -13.21 2.28
N VAL A 543 -4.64 -12.47 1.18
CA VAL A 543 -5.39 -12.62 -0.07
C VAL A 543 -4.46 -13.13 -1.15
N ASP A 544 -4.89 -14.18 -1.84
CA ASP A 544 -4.21 -14.69 -3.02
C ASP A 544 -4.76 -14.00 -4.29
N LEU A 545 -3.89 -13.25 -4.98
CA LEU A 545 -4.19 -12.58 -6.24
C LEU A 545 -3.61 -13.32 -7.46
N PHE A 546 -2.95 -14.45 -7.27
CA PHE A 546 -2.21 -15.19 -8.29
C PHE A 546 -2.85 -16.52 -8.66
N SER A 547 -3.66 -17.09 -7.76
CA SER A 547 -4.42 -18.32 -8.04
C SER A 547 -5.85 -18.03 -8.53
N SER A 548 -6.42 -19.01 -9.24
CA SER A 548 -7.82 -18.98 -9.66
C SER A 548 -8.73 -19.37 -8.49
N GLY A 549 -9.70 -18.52 -8.13
CA GLY A 549 -10.64 -18.77 -7.02
C GLY A 549 -11.70 -19.87 -7.25
N ALA A 550 -11.58 -20.67 -8.31
CA ALA A 550 -12.53 -21.72 -8.63
C ALA A 550 -12.00 -23.07 -8.14
N GLN A 551 -12.55 -23.56 -7.02
CA GLN A 551 -12.22 -24.87 -6.44
C GLN A 551 -12.63 -26.03 -7.36
N ASP A 552 -13.62 -25.81 -8.23
CA ASP A 552 -14.15 -26.81 -9.14
C ASP A 552 -13.45 -26.81 -10.51
N ILE A 553 -12.22 -26.30 -10.66
CA ILE A 553 -11.53 -26.33 -11.97
C ILE A 553 -10.28 -27.21 -11.88
N ASP A 554 -10.29 -28.31 -12.63
CA ASP A 554 -9.09 -29.14 -12.79
C ASP A 554 -8.06 -28.45 -13.69
N LEU A 555 -6.99 -27.97 -13.08
CA LEU A 555 -5.89 -27.30 -13.76
C LEU A 555 -5.08 -28.23 -14.67
N ASN A 556 -5.11 -29.55 -14.43
CA ASN A 556 -4.36 -30.53 -15.21
C ASN A 556 -4.83 -30.64 -16.66
N ARG A 557 -6.08 -30.21 -16.93
CA ARG A 557 -6.64 -30.14 -18.28
C ARG A 557 -6.01 -29.04 -19.14
N ILE A 558 -5.37 -28.06 -18.52
CA ILE A 558 -4.69 -26.96 -19.21
C ILE A 558 -3.25 -27.42 -19.52
N GLN A 559 -2.99 -27.76 -20.78
CA GLN A 559 -1.73 -28.36 -21.21
C GLN A 559 -0.67 -27.33 -21.60
N ARG A 560 -1.09 -26.20 -22.20
CA ARG A 560 -0.18 -25.13 -22.64
C ARG A 560 -0.87 -23.79 -22.55
N VAL A 561 -0.17 -22.78 -22.03
CA VAL A 561 -0.66 -21.40 -21.99
C VAL A 561 0.40 -20.47 -22.57
N SER A 562 -0.01 -19.58 -23.46
CA SER A 562 0.84 -18.49 -23.95
C SER A 562 0.11 -17.16 -23.80
N VAL A 563 0.84 -16.15 -23.31
CA VAL A 563 0.34 -14.79 -23.13
C VAL A 563 1.27 -13.85 -23.88
N PHE A 564 0.73 -13.06 -24.81
CA PHE A 564 1.51 -12.23 -25.72
C PHE A 564 0.79 -10.91 -26.04
N LYS A 565 1.55 -9.90 -26.49
CA LYS A 565 1.02 -8.60 -26.91
C LYS A 565 0.86 -8.54 -28.42
N THR A 566 -0.23 -7.93 -28.88
CA THR A 566 -0.51 -7.65 -30.29
C THR A 566 -0.66 -6.15 -30.51
N LYS A 567 -0.36 -5.67 -31.73
CA LYS A 567 -0.47 -4.24 -32.08
C LYS A 567 -1.93 -3.74 -32.17
N GLN A 568 -2.89 -4.65 -32.38
CA GLN A 568 -4.29 -4.32 -32.67
C GLN A 568 -5.25 -4.67 -31.50
N GLU A 569 -5.03 -5.79 -30.80
CA GLU A 569 -5.99 -6.31 -29.80
C GLU A 569 -5.44 -6.29 -28.36
N GLY A 570 -4.27 -5.69 -28.15
CA GLY A 570 -3.65 -5.60 -26.83
C GLY A 570 -3.04 -6.93 -26.37
N THR A 571 -3.13 -7.21 -25.07
CA THR A 571 -2.54 -8.43 -24.47
C THR A 571 -3.55 -9.57 -24.54
N LEU A 572 -3.14 -10.71 -25.09
CA LEU A 572 -3.99 -11.89 -25.29
C LEU A 572 -3.41 -13.12 -24.58
N CYS A 573 -4.28 -14.02 -24.14
CA CYS A 573 -3.96 -15.33 -23.58
C CYS A 573 -4.58 -16.42 -24.45
N VAL A 574 -3.76 -17.39 -24.88
CA VAL A 574 -4.20 -18.59 -25.58
C VAL A 574 -3.87 -19.81 -24.74
N ALA A 575 -4.82 -20.74 -24.63
CA ALA A 575 -4.67 -21.98 -23.89
C ALA A 575 -5.01 -23.20 -24.76
N THR A 576 -4.26 -24.29 -24.56
CA THR A 576 -4.60 -25.63 -25.05
C THR A 576 -5.23 -26.39 -23.89
N ILE A 577 -6.50 -26.74 -24.04
CA ILE A 577 -7.28 -27.47 -23.03
C ILE A 577 -7.76 -28.78 -23.68
N ASP A 578 -7.53 -29.91 -23.02
CA ASP A 578 -7.87 -31.26 -23.51
C ASP A 578 -7.36 -31.54 -24.93
N GLY A 579 -6.13 -31.14 -25.24
CA GLY A 579 -5.52 -31.30 -26.57
C GLY A 579 -6.01 -30.31 -27.63
N LYS A 580 -7.00 -29.45 -27.33
CA LYS A 580 -7.56 -28.47 -28.26
C LYS A 580 -7.05 -27.06 -27.96
N LYS A 581 -6.39 -26.45 -28.94
CA LYS A 581 -5.99 -25.03 -28.89
C LYS A 581 -7.24 -24.14 -29.04
N LEU A 582 -7.50 -23.30 -28.05
CA LEU A 582 -8.66 -22.41 -28.03
C LEU A 582 -8.34 -21.05 -28.68
N GLN A 583 -9.38 -20.28 -28.97
CA GLN A 583 -9.22 -18.91 -29.47
C GLN A 583 -8.64 -18.00 -28.37
N PRO A 584 -7.73 -17.06 -28.71
CA PRO A 584 -7.17 -16.13 -27.74
C PRO A 584 -8.24 -15.29 -27.04
N ARG A 585 -8.07 -15.05 -25.74
CA ARG A 585 -8.92 -14.16 -24.94
C ARG A 585 -8.11 -12.98 -24.42
N SER A 586 -8.76 -11.82 -24.28
CA SER A 586 -8.10 -10.60 -23.81
C SER A 586 -7.66 -10.71 -22.34
N VAL A 587 -6.50 -10.12 -22.06
CA VAL A 587 -5.89 -10.04 -20.73
C VAL A 587 -5.86 -8.59 -20.31
N THR A 588 -6.34 -8.32 -19.09
CA THR A 588 -6.35 -6.95 -18.56
C THR A 588 -4.93 -6.48 -18.26
N ARG A 589 -4.72 -5.15 -18.22
CA ARG A 589 -3.42 -4.58 -17.84
C ARG A 589 -2.96 -5.08 -16.46
N GLN A 590 -3.89 -5.22 -15.53
CA GLN A 590 -3.65 -5.68 -14.16
C GLN A 590 -3.25 -7.16 -14.13
N GLN A 591 -3.91 -8.02 -14.89
CA GLN A 591 -3.55 -9.44 -15.03
C GLN A 591 -2.17 -9.60 -15.66
N TRP A 592 -1.84 -8.76 -16.65
CA TRP A 592 -0.51 -8.73 -17.25
C TRP A 592 0.56 -8.27 -16.25
N GLN A 593 0.30 -7.23 -15.46
CA GLN A 593 1.22 -6.76 -14.42
C GLN A 593 1.48 -7.86 -13.38
N ARG A 594 0.44 -8.52 -12.86
CA ARG A 594 0.56 -9.61 -11.90
C ARG A 594 1.38 -10.79 -12.44
N MET A 595 1.36 -11.07 -13.75
CA MET A 595 2.22 -12.09 -14.36
C MET A 595 3.72 -11.85 -14.12
N TRP A 596 4.14 -10.59 -14.07
CA TRP A 596 5.54 -10.21 -13.85
C TRP A 596 5.92 -10.15 -12.36
N VAL A 597 4.92 -10.11 -11.48
CA VAL A 597 5.09 -10.12 -10.02
C VAL A 597 5.04 -11.55 -9.47
N ALA A 598 4.33 -12.46 -10.14
CA ALA A 598 4.15 -13.84 -9.70
C ALA A 598 5.49 -14.57 -9.48
N GLU A 599 5.59 -15.31 -8.37
CA GLU A 599 6.75 -16.15 -8.05
C GLU A 599 6.99 -17.21 -9.13
N ASP A 600 5.92 -17.86 -9.58
CA ASP A 600 5.92 -18.80 -10.69
C ASP A 600 5.01 -18.30 -11.81
N ARG A 601 5.64 -17.80 -12.88
CA ARG A 601 4.95 -17.27 -14.05
C ARG A 601 4.19 -18.35 -14.81
N ALA A 602 4.68 -19.59 -14.84
CA ALA A 602 4.00 -20.68 -15.53
C ALA A 602 2.73 -21.08 -14.78
N LYS A 603 2.84 -21.25 -13.46
CA LYS A 603 1.70 -21.50 -12.57
C LYS A 603 0.66 -20.38 -12.66
N TYR A 604 1.08 -19.12 -12.60
CA TYR A 604 0.18 -17.98 -12.76
C TYR A 604 -0.50 -17.97 -14.14
N LYS A 605 0.21 -18.22 -15.23
CA LYS A 605 -0.38 -18.33 -16.58
C LYS A 605 -1.45 -19.43 -16.63
N CYS A 606 -1.22 -20.57 -16.00
CA CYS A 606 -2.22 -21.64 -15.88
C CYS A 606 -3.48 -21.17 -15.13
N HIS A 607 -3.33 -20.50 -13.98
CA HIS A 607 -4.47 -19.94 -13.24
C HIS A 607 -5.19 -18.82 -13.99
N LEU A 608 -4.45 -17.97 -14.71
CA LEU A 608 -5.02 -16.94 -15.58
C LEU A 608 -5.84 -17.57 -16.70
N ALA A 609 -5.32 -18.62 -17.35
CA ALA A 609 -6.07 -19.38 -18.35
C ALA A 609 -7.30 -20.07 -17.73
N ALA A 610 -7.18 -20.65 -16.54
CA ALA A 610 -8.31 -21.26 -15.82
C ALA A 610 -9.43 -20.25 -15.58
N THR A 611 -9.08 -19.01 -15.26
CA THR A 611 -10.03 -17.92 -15.05
C THR A 611 -10.66 -17.46 -16.37
N LEU A 612 -9.82 -17.22 -17.38
CA LEU A 612 -10.28 -16.73 -18.69
C LEU A 612 -11.13 -17.75 -19.44
N PHE A 613 -10.88 -19.05 -19.28
CA PHE A 613 -11.55 -20.15 -19.98
C PHE A 613 -12.42 -21.01 -19.04
N ALA A 614 -12.87 -20.46 -17.91
CA ALA A 614 -13.66 -21.17 -16.90
C ALA A 614 -14.94 -21.81 -17.49
N ASP A 615 -15.55 -21.18 -18.49
CA ASP A 615 -16.72 -21.69 -19.21
C ASP A 615 -16.44 -22.98 -19.99
N VAL A 616 -15.23 -23.15 -20.52
CA VAL A 616 -14.82 -24.35 -21.26
C VAL A 616 -14.46 -25.47 -20.30
N LEU A 617 -13.74 -25.13 -19.22
CA LEU A 617 -13.34 -26.09 -18.20
C LEU A 617 -14.55 -26.69 -17.48
N ARG A 618 -15.53 -25.86 -17.09
CA ARG A 618 -16.77 -26.34 -16.44
C ARG A 618 -17.66 -27.21 -17.34
N LYS A 619 -17.70 -26.95 -18.65
CA LYS A 619 -18.45 -27.77 -19.62
C LYS A 619 -17.83 -29.14 -19.85
N GLY A 620 -16.49 -29.26 -19.77
CA GLY A 620 -15.82 -30.56 -19.87
C GLY A 620 -16.04 -31.45 -18.65
N GLN A 621 -16.09 -30.87 -17.44
CA GLN A 621 -16.35 -31.62 -16.20
C GLN A 621 -17.75 -32.24 -16.17
N THR A 622 -18.77 -31.54 -16.68
CA THR A 622 -20.13 -32.10 -16.79
C THR A 622 -20.22 -33.24 -17.81
N GLN A 623 -19.34 -33.27 -18.81
CA GLN A 623 -19.22 -34.39 -19.76
C GLN A 623 -18.45 -35.58 -19.15
N GLU A 624 -17.46 -35.35 -18.30
CA GLU A 624 -16.73 -36.42 -17.59
C GLU A 624 -17.55 -37.04 -16.45
N GLU A 625 -18.30 -36.25 -15.67
CA GLU A 625 -19.19 -36.79 -14.62
C GLU A 625 -20.36 -37.61 -15.18
N SER A 626 -20.85 -37.26 -16.38
CA SER A 626 -21.88 -38.04 -17.08
C SER A 626 -21.34 -39.29 -17.78
N ALA A 627 -20.04 -39.33 -18.10
CA ALA A 627 -19.36 -40.53 -18.58
C ALA A 627 -18.98 -41.49 -17.44
N GLY A 628 -18.53 -40.97 -16.28
CA GLY A 628 -18.19 -41.77 -15.10
C GLY A 628 -19.38 -42.49 -14.48
N LYS A 629 -20.58 -41.91 -14.53
CA LYS A 629 -21.83 -42.60 -14.12
C LYS A 629 -22.25 -43.74 -15.05
N LYS A 630 -21.78 -43.78 -16.29
CA LYS A 630 -22.04 -44.89 -17.23
C LYS A 630 -21.07 -46.07 -17.08
N GLN A 631 -19.92 -45.88 -16.43
CA GLN A 631 -18.97 -46.96 -16.15
C GLN A 631 -19.17 -47.64 -14.79
N GLY A 632 -19.99 -47.06 -13.90
CA GLY A 632 -20.34 -47.66 -12.61
C GLY A 632 -21.46 -48.73 -12.65
N GLU A 633 -22.14 -48.91 -13.79
CA GLU A 633 -23.26 -49.87 -13.95
C GLU A 633 -22.91 -51.11 -14.78
N GLU A 634 -21.69 -51.26 -15.31
CA GLU A 634 -21.29 -52.45 -16.09
C GLU A 634 -20.36 -53.43 -15.36
N ASP A 635 -19.78 -53.08 -14.20
CA ASP A 635 -18.92 -53.99 -13.41
C ASP A 635 -19.70 -54.73 -12.29
N THR A 636 -20.79 -55.39 -12.66
CA THR A 636 -21.41 -56.41 -11.77
C THR A 636 -21.92 -57.60 -12.57
N GLN A 637 -21.04 -58.27 -13.32
CA GLN A 637 -21.18 -59.69 -13.67
C GLN A 637 -19.98 -60.16 -14.51
N GLN A 638 -18.95 -60.71 -13.86
CA GLN A 638 -18.46 -62.08 -14.11
C GLN A 638 -17.17 -62.33 -13.34
N GLN A 639 -17.31 -63.23 -12.37
CA GLN A 639 -16.26 -63.89 -11.62
C GLN A 639 -15.53 -64.94 -12.46
N ASP A 640 -14.26 -65.12 -12.09
CA ASP A 640 -13.49 -66.37 -12.07
C ASP A 640 -12.99 -67.00 -13.38
N LYS A 641 -11.67 -66.91 -13.58
CA LYS A 641 -10.76 -68.10 -13.58
C LYS A 641 -9.27 -67.72 -13.65
N ASP A 642 -8.62 -67.83 -12.48
CA ASP A 642 -7.53 -68.76 -12.14
C ASP A 642 -6.20 -68.83 -12.97
N LYS A 643 -5.10 -68.80 -12.20
CA LYS A 643 -3.74 -69.41 -12.37
C LYS A 643 -2.54 -68.60 -12.93
N ASN A 644 -1.63 -68.32 -12.00
CA ASN A 644 -0.16 -68.11 -12.15
C ASN A 644 0.56 -69.48 -12.42
N PRO A 645 1.89 -69.65 -12.65
CA PRO A 645 3.04 -68.70 -12.73
C PRO A 645 4.22 -69.07 -13.72
N LYS A 646 5.32 -68.29 -13.67
CA LYS A 646 6.77 -68.61 -13.83
C LYS A 646 7.54 -68.54 -15.20
N GLN A 647 8.66 -67.79 -15.12
CA GLN A 647 10.07 -68.12 -15.49
C GLN A 647 10.73 -67.75 -16.85
N THR A 648 11.68 -66.79 -16.75
CA THR A 648 13.09 -66.72 -17.21
C THR A 648 13.57 -66.85 -18.67
N ALA A 649 14.38 -65.84 -19.04
CA ALA A 649 15.69 -65.85 -19.72
C ALA A 649 15.78 -65.95 -21.27
N GLY A 650 16.67 -65.11 -21.84
CA GLY A 650 17.30 -65.35 -23.16
C GLY A 650 17.55 -64.10 -24.01
N GLU A 651 18.83 -63.71 -24.14
CA GLU A 651 19.40 -62.62 -24.94
C GLU A 651 19.28 -62.83 -26.46
N ALA A 652 19.27 -61.73 -27.26
CA ALA A 652 20.19 -61.53 -28.40
C ALA A 652 19.93 -60.20 -29.17
N GLN A 653 21.06 -59.56 -29.48
CA GLN A 653 21.33 -58.27 -30.15
C GLN A 653 20.78 -58.09 -31.58
N LYS A 654 20.49 -56.82 -31.97
CA LYS A 654 21.19 -56.14 -33.09
C LYS A 654 20.93 -54.62 -33.12
N ALA A 655 21.96 -53.91 -33.57
CA ALA A 655 22.24 -52.49 -33.41
C ALA A 655 21.62 -51.57 -34.48
N GLY A 656 21.49 -50.28 -34.13
CA GLY A 656 21.24 -49.13 -35.01
C GLY A 656 21.48 -47.83 -34.22
N SER A 657 22.44 -47.02 -34.66
CA SER A 657 23.20 -46.01 -33.88
C SER A 657 22.47 -44.77 -33.36
N SER A 658 22.93 -44.34 -32.19
CA SER A 658 22.72 -43.08 -31.45
C SER A 658 23.26 -41.82 -32.15
N LEU A 659 22.46 -40.75 -32.21
CA LEU A 659 22.91 -39.38 -32.49
C LEU A 659 23.54 -38.76 -31.22
N LYS A 660 24.72 -38.13 -31.38
CA LYS A 660 25.51 -37.51 -30.30
C LYS A 660 24.90 -36.17 -29.86
N GLU A 661 24.68 -36.01 -28.55
CA GLU A 661 24.33 -34.75 -27.90
C GLU A 661 25.60 -33.94 -27.57
N LEU A 662 25.60 -32.62 -27.81
CA LEU A 662 26.66 -31.69 -27.39
C LEU A 662 26.04 -30.47 -26.68
N SER A 663 26.68 -30.00 -25.60
CA SER A 663 26.27 -28.81 -24.86
C SER A 663 26.90 -27.55 -25.46
N ILE A 664 26.18 -26.43 -25.45
CA ILE A 664 26.66 -25.11 -25.90
C ILE A 664 27.94 -24.70 -25.16
N LYS A 665 28.11 -25.12 -23.90
CA LYS A 665 29.27 -24.80 -23.06
C LYS A 665 30.54 -25.58 -23.42
N ASP A 666 30.43 -26.61 -24.25
CA ASP A 666 31.57 -27.41 -24.71
C ASP A 666 32.14 -26.87 -26.04
N MET A 667 31.55 -25.80 -26.59
CA MET A 667 32.05 -25.10 -27.78
C MET A 667 33.23 -24.17 -27.43
N PRO A 668 34.21 -24.00 -28.34
CA PRO A 668 35.31 -23.06 -28.12
C PRO A 668 34.82 -21.65 -27.79
N GLU A 669 35.37 -21.05 -26.75
CA GLU A 669 34.94 -19.76 -26.17
C GLU A 669 34.86 -18.62 -27.20
N GLN A 670 35.69 -18.68 -28.24
CA GLN A 670 35.68 -17.72 -29.36
C GLN A 670 34.43 -17.82 -30.26
N LEU A 671 33.90 -19.03 -30.50
CA LEU A 671 32.66 -19.23 -31.26
C LEU A 671 31.44 -18.90 -30.41
N TYR A 672 31.48 -19.27 -29.13
CA TYR A 672 30.42 -18.97 -28.19
C TYR A 672 30.28 -17.46 -27.96
N GLY A 673 31.39 -16.73 -27.78
CA GLY A 673 31.37 -15.27 -27.66
C GLY A 673 30.83 -14.56 -28.91
N LYS A 674 31.11 -15.08 -30.11
CA LYS A 674 30.55 -14.54 -31.37
C LYS A 674 29.05 -14.82 -31.50
N TYR A 675 28.59 -15.97 -31.00
CA TYR A 675 27.17 -16.28 -30.92
C TYR A 675 26.45 -15.34 -29.93
N GLU A 676 27.01 -15.13 -28.74
CA GLU A 676 26.43 -14.22 -27.75
C GLU A 676 26.35 -12.79 -28.29
N GLN A 677 27.39 -12.30 -28.98
CA GLN A 677 27.37 -10.97 -29.58
C GLN A 677 26.26 -10.81 -30.64
N ILE A 678 26.07 -11.80 -31.53
CA ILE A 678 25.00 -11.76 -32.54
C ILE A 678 23.62 -11.80 -31.85
N LYS A 679 23.47 -12.58 -30.78
CA LYS A 679 22.21 -12.68 -30.04
C LYS A 679 21.92 -11.46 -29.16
N GLU A 680 22.92 -10.74 -28.72
CA GLU A 680 22.75 -9.49 -27.99
C GLU A 680 22.37 -8.34 -28.94
N GLU A 681 23.02 -8.24 -30.10
CA GLU A 681 22.73 -7.23 -31.12
C GLU A 681 21.41 -7.49 -31.87
N GLN A 682 21.10 -8.77 -32.13
CA GLN A 682 19.89 -9.21 -32.84
C GLN A 682 19.30 -10.48 -32.21
N PRO A 683 18.47 -10.35 -31.15
CA PRO A 683 17.94 -11.49 -30.39
C PRO A 683 17.15 -12.52 -31.22
N GLU A 684 16.53 -12.08 -32.32
CA GLU A 684 15.71 -12.92 -33.20
C GLU A 684 16.50 -13.55 -34.37
N ALA A 685 17.79 -13.22 -34.54
CA ALA A 685 18.58 -13.75 -35.66
C ALA A 685 18.87 -15.25 -35.49
N VAL A 686 18.56 -16.07 -36.49
CA VAL A 686 18.82 -17.53 -36.45
C VAL A 686 20.32 -17.80 -36.65
N VAL A 687 20.93 -18.57 -35.75
CA VAL A 687 22.35 -18.98 -35.86
C VAL A 687 22.46 -20.50 -36.02
N LEU A 688 23.24 -20.94 -37.02
CA LEU A 688 23.51 -22.34 -37.31
C LEU A 688 25.00 -22.65 -37.18
N PHE A 689 25.31 -23.73 -36.47
CA PHE A 689 26.66 -24.27 -36.34
C PHE A 689 26.84 -25.42 -37.34
N LYS A 690 27.72 -25.23 -38.31
CA LYS A 690 28.05 -26.25 -39.31
C LYS A 690 29.21 -27.09 -38.80
N HIS A 691 29.01 -28.40 -38.70
CA HIS A 691 30.07 -29.35 -38.37
C HIS A 691 29.94 -30.59 -39.25
N GLY A 692 30.97 -30.86 -40.05
CA GLY A 692 30.96 -31.82 -41.14
C GLY A 692 29.88 -31.46 -42.17
N ASN A 693 29.02 -32.43 -42.45
CA ASN A 693 27.93 -32.28 -43.40
C ASN A 693 26.58 -31.89 -42.75
N ASN A 694 26.60 -31.53 -41.46
CA ASN A 694 25.43 -31.35 -40.63
C ASN A 694 25.34 -29.91 -40.08
N TYR A 695 24.12 -29.45 -39.85
CA TYR A 695 23.84 -28.15 -39.24
C TYR A 695 23.08 -28.31 -37.93
N TYR A 696 23.59 -27.64 -36.91
CA TYR A 696 23.06 -27.67 -35.56
C TYR A 696 22.64 -26.27 -35.10
N ALA A 697 21.68 -26.18 -34.19
CA ALA A 697 21.21 -24.92 -33.61
C ALA A 697 20.89 -25.08 -32.12
N SER A 698 20.86 -23.98 -31.36
CA SER A 698 20.31 -24.01 -29.99
C SER A 698 18.85 -24.47 -30.01
N MET A 699 18.32 -25.04 -28.93
CA MET A 699 16.91 -25.43 -28.88
C MET A 699 15.95 -24.27 -29.19
N TYR A 700 16.31 -23.03 -28.82
CA TYR A 700 15.54 -21.83 -29.17
C TYR A 700 15.55 -21.55 -30.68
N ASP A 701 16.71 -21.60 -31.32
CA ASP A 701 16.82 -21.36 -32.77
C ASP A 701 16.25 -22.51 -33.59
N ALA A 702 16.38 -23.74 -33.12
CA ALA A 702 15.79 -24.91 -33.77
C ALA A 702 14.25 -24.84 -33.76
N GLU A 703 13.63 -24.40 -32.66
CA GLU A 703 12.19 -24.15 -32.62
C GLU A 703 11.78 -23.01 -33.56
N THR A 704 12.59 -21.96 -33.64
CA THR A 704 12.35 -20.83 -34.55
C THR A 704 12.42 -21.28 -36.01
N ILE A 705 13.45 -22.04 -36.40
CA ILE A 705 13.60 -22.63 -37.74
C ILE A 705 12.43 -23.55 -38.07
N ALA A 706 12.01 -24.42 -37.12
CA ALA A 706 10.89 -25.32 -37.35
C ALA A 706 9.57 -24.58 -37.60
N ASN A 707 9.36 -23.45 -36.92
CA ASN A 707 8.20 -22.60 -37.14
C ASN A 707 8.27 -21.83 -38.47
N GLU A 708 9.42 -21.26 -38.82
CA GLU A 708 9.58 -20.49 -40.07
C GLU A 708 9.53 -21.37 -41.33
N LEU A 709 10.04 -22.60 -41.25
CA LEU A 709 9.99 -23.57 -42.34
C LEU A 709 8.75 -24.49 -42.29
N ASN A 710 7.83 -24.32 -41.33
CA ASN A 710 6.67 -25.19 -41.08
C ASN A 710 7.02 -26.69 -41.01
N LEU A 711 8.12 -27.03 -40.33
CA LEU A 711 8.56 -28.42 -40.19
C LEU A 711 7.65 -29.18 -39.20
N PRO A 712 7.33 -30.47 -39.48
CA PRO A 712 6.53 -31.28 -38.57
C PRO A 712 7.27 -31.53 -37.25
N PRO A 713 6.56 -31.58 -36.11
CA PRO A 713 7.20 -31.73 -34.80
C PRO A 713 7.93 -33.07 -34.69
N SER A 714 9.15 -33.04 -34.12
CA SER A 714 9.93 -34.24 -33.79
C SER A 714 9.12 -35.21 -32.92
N LYS A 715 9.23 -36.52 -33.20
CA LYS A 715 8.50 -37.58 -32.49
C LYS A 715 9.01 -37.80 -31.06
N GLU A 716 10.21 -37.35 -30.73
CA GLU A 716 10.77 -37.44 -29.38
C GLU A 716 10.90 -36.04 -28.76
N ARG A 717 10.27 -35.87 -27.60
CA ARG A 717 10.36 -34.63 -26.81
C ARG A 717 11.51 -34.73 -25.82
N VAL A 718 12.58 -34.02 -26.12
CA VAL A 718 13.66 -33.77 -25.16
C VAL A 718 13.22 -32.60 -24.25
N PRO A 719 13.47 -32.65 -22.92
CA PRO A 719 13.22 -31.51 -22.04
C PRO A 719 13.92 -30.24 -22.55
N TYR A 720 13.24 -29.10 -22.52
CA TYR A 720 13.77 -27.85 -23.04
C TYR A 720 14.95 -27.36 -22.19
N ASP A 721 16.12 -27.27 -22.81
CA ASP A 721 17.33 -26.68 -22.25
C ASP A 721 17.91 -25.69 -23.26
N ALA A 722 17.91 -24.41 -22.89
CA ALA A 722 18.39 -23.33 -23.74
C ALA A 722 19.88 -23.46 -24.11
N ASN A 723 20.65 -24.22 -23.32
CA ASN A 723 22.07 -24.47 -23.54
C ASN A 723 22.33 -25.74 -24.35
N LYS A 724 21.29 -26.40 -24.87
CA LYS A 724 21.43 -27.62 -25.66
C LYS A 724 21.39 -27.29 -27.14
N ILE A 725 22.39 -27.76 -27.89
CA ILE A 725 22.41 -27.70 -29.35
C ILE A 725 21.83 -29.01 -29.89
N ILE A 726 20.93 -28.90 -30.86
CA ILE A 726 20.29 -30.03 -31.51
C ILE A 726 20.53 -29.97 -33.03
N LEU A 727 20.55 -31.15 -33.65
CA LEU A 727 20.69 -31.28 -35.09
C LEU A 727 19.42 -30.80 -35.79
N VAL A 728 19.56 -29.89 -36.76
CA VAL A 728 18.44 -29.29 -37.49
C VAL A 728 18.44 -29.76 -38.95
N PHE A 729 19.61 -29.88 -39.58
CA PHE A 729 19.72 -30.45 -40.92
C PHE A 729 20.80 -31.53 -40.97
N GLU A 730 20.41 -32.73 -41.40
CA GLU A 730 21.29 -33.90 -41.47
C GLU A 730 22.24 -33.88 -42.67
N HIS A 731 22.02 -33.03 -43.69
CA HIS A 731 22.86 -32.97 -44.90
C HIS A 731 22.99 -31.57 -45.50
N ASP A 732 24.19 -31.19 -45.95
CA ASP A 732 24.46 -29.97 -46.72
C ASP A 732 24.21 -30.18 -48.23
N ASN A 733 22.93 -30.29 -48.60
CA ASN A 733 22.47 -30.38 -49.99
C ASN A 733 21.90 -29.04 -50.50
N GLU A 734 21.58 -28.97 -51.79
CA GLU A 734 21.12 -27.73 -52.43
C GLU A 734 19.79 -27.21 -51.85
N GLU A 735 18.91 -28.11 -51.41
CA GLU A 735 17.64 -27.78 -50.75
C GLU A 735 17.86 -27.16 -49.36
N THR A 736 18.71 -27.78 -48.53
CA THR A 736 19.12 -27.23 -47.23
C THR A 736 19.73 -25.85 -47.38
N ARG A 737 20.58 -25.62 -48.39
CA ARG A 737 21.19 -24.29 -48.64
C ARG A 737 20.17 -23.23 -49.03
N GLN A 738 19.15 -23.59 -49.82
CA GLN A 738 18.05 -22.68 -50.16
C GLN A 738 17.21 -22.34 -48.91
N GLN A 739 16.95 -23.31 -48.04
CA GLN A 739 16.22 -23.11 -46.78
C GLN A 739 17.01 -22.22 -45.81
N ILE A 740 18.32 -22.45 -45.65
CA ILE A 740 19.20 -21.61 -44.81
C ILE A 740 19.25 -20.17 -45.34
N HIS A 741 19.30 -19.98 -46.66
CA HIS A 741 19.27 -18.65 -47.27
C HIS A 741 17.92 -17.94 -47.07
N ALA A 742 16.80 -18.68 -47.13
CA ALA A 742 15.47 -18.13 -46.87
C ALA A 742 15.31 -17.64 -45.42
N LEU A 743 15.92 -18.36 -44.46
CA LEU A 743 15.96 -18.00 -43.04
C LEU A 743 16.90 -16.81 -42.74
N ARG A 744 17.71 -16.37 -43.71
CA ARG A 744 18.79 -15.39 -43.51
C ARG A 744 19.71 -15.74 -42.32
N ALA A 745 19.91 -17.03 -42.09
CA ALA A 745 20.61 -17.51 -40.91
C ALA A 745 22.12 -17.25 -40.97
N TYR A 746 22.71 -16.92 -39.83
CA TYR A 746 24.17 -16.82 -39.67
C TYR A 746 24.76 -18.22 -39.52
N VAL A 747 25.61 -18.64 -40.46
CA VAL A 747 26.27 -19.96 -40.41
C VAL A 747 27.70 -19.81 -39.87
N MET A 748 28.00 -20.52 -38.78
CA MET A 748 29.33 -20.61 -38.18
C MET A 748 29.97 -21.97 -38.49
N ASP A 749 31.14 -21.97 -39.13
CA ASP A 749 31.86 -23.20 -39.49
C ASP A 749 32.72 -23.70 -38.31
N CYS A 750 32.50 -24.95 -37.91
CA CYS A 750 33.13 -25.60 -36.76
C CYS A 750 34.22 -26.62 -37.16
N ASP A 751 34.49 -26.84 -38.46
CA ASP A 751 35.38 -27.93 -38.94
C ASP A 751 36.89 -27.64 -38.89
N GLY A 752 37.31 -26.48 -38.36
CA GLY A 752 38.72 -26.08 -38.27
C GLY A 752 39.49 -26.53 -37.02
N MET A 753 38.88 -27.25 -36.07
CA MET A 753 39.34 -27.31 -34.66
C MET A 753 39.90 -28.66 -34.20
N SER A 754 40.78 -29.31 -34.97
CA SER A 754 41.44 -30.56 -34.54
C SER A 754 42.98 -30.48 -34.49
N LYS A 755 43.55 -29.32 -34.10
CA LYS A 755 44.97 -29.19 -33.73
C LYS A 755 45.22 -28.12 -32.67
N ALA A 756 44.89 -28.37 -31.40
CA ALA A 756 45.49 -27.64 -30.26
C ALA A 756 45.22 -28.33 -28.91
N GLN A 757 45.47 -29.63 -28.78
CA GLN A 757 45.62 -30.28 -27.46
C GLN A 757 46.79 -31.27 -27.52
N GLN A 758 48.01 -30.74 -27.57
CA GLN A 758 49.22 -31.40 -27.11
C GLN A 758 50.16 -30.33 -26.56
N ASN A 759 50.13 -30.12 -25.25
CA ASN A 759 51.30 -30.21 -24.37
C ASN A 759 50.93 -29.75 -22.96
N GLY A 760 51.32 -30.59 -21.99
CA GLY A 760 51.15 -30.37 -20.55
C GLY A 760 52.12 -29.32 -19.97
N PRO A 761 52.16 -29.22 -18.63
CA PRO A 761 52.28 -27.97 -17.88
C PRO A 761 53.73 -27.52 -17.68
N ALA A 762 53.96 -26.21 -17.60
CA ALA A 762 55.19 -25.65 -17.05
C ALA A 762 54.94 -24.29 -16.39
N GLU A 763 55.25 -24.26 -15.09
CA GLU A 763 55.69 -23.18 -14.22
C GLU A 763 55.83 -21.77 -14.82
N THR A 764 55.22 -20.78 -14.17
CA THR A 764 55.61 -19.37 -14.26
C THR A 764 56.22 -18.93 -12.94
N THR A 765 57.55 -18.85 -12.92
CA THR A 765 58.34 -18.00 -12.03
C THR A 765 58.27 -16.55 -12.47
N ASP A 766 58.41 -15.66 -11.48
CA ASP A 766 58.60 -14.22 -11.57
C ASP A 766 59.60 -13.77 -12.66
N GLU A 767 59.36 -12.62 -13.29
CA GLU A 767 60.19 -11.40 -13.10
C GLU A 767 59.80 -10.24 -14.04
N GLU A 768 60.03 -9.05 -13.51
CA GLU A 768 59.83 -7.71 -14.03
C GLU A 768 60.59 -7.43 -15.34
N ASN A 769 60.07 -6.49 -16.15
CA ASN A 769 60.90 -5.37 -16.59
C ASN A 769 60.08 -4.21 -17.19
N GLU A 770 60.13 -3.08 -16.49
CA GLU A 770 59.90 -1.75 -17.03
C GLU A 770 60.94 -1.41 -18.10
N GLN A 771 60.53 -0.74 -19.18
CA GLN A 771 61.41 0.22 -19.85
C GLN A 771 60.65 1.52 -20.14
N ARG A 772 61.05 2.56 -19.41
CA ARG A 772 60.69 3.96 -19.60
C ARG A 772 61.38 4.58 -20.82
N PRO A 773 60.82 5.68 -21.35
CA PRO A 773 61.23 6.28 -22.62
C PRO A 773 62.27 7.40 -22.43
N THR A 774 62.94 7.76 -23.51
CA THR A 774 63.49 9.11 -23.69
C THR A 774 63.33 9.54 -25.13
N MET A 775 62.73 10.71 -25.37
CA MET A 775 63.38 11.82 -26.08
C MET A 775 62.49 13.07 -26.05
N ARG A 776 63.17 14.18 -25.74
CA ARG A 776 62.76 15.59 -25.81
C ARG A 776 62.08 15.90 -27.16
N ARG A 777 61.14 16.84 -27.26
CA ARG A 777 61.22 18.24 -26.83
C ARG A 777 59.82 18.85 -26.75
#